data_AF-A0A8B7MZP0-F1
#
_entry.id   AF-A0A8B7MZP0-F1
#
_cell.length_a   1.000
_cell.length_b   1.000
_cell.length_c   1.000
_cell.angle_alpha   90.00
_cell.angle_beta   90.00
_cell.angle_gamma   90.00
#
_symmetry.space_group_name_H-M   'P 1'
#
loop_
_entity.id
_entity.type
_entity.pdbx_description
1 polymer ?
#
loop_
_entity_poly.entity_id
_entity_poly.type
_entity_poly.pdbx_seq_one_letter_code
_entity_poly.pdbx_strand_id
1 'polypeptide(L)'
;MRTVPTWVDKVHDRDKIEQCIYDLCFCPDGSQLIVAAGNRVLVYDTNDGTLLQPLKGHKEAVYCVSYSKDGKRFASGSADKSVIIWTSKLEGILKYSHNDPIQCLAYNPVSHQLASCALSDFGLWSPEQKSVQKHKSSSRIYSCAWTNDGQYLALGLADGTVSIRNKSGEVKMRIDRGGANSPIRSLAWNPSKEEAYDILCVADWGQNLSFYSMNGKLIGKERPLGFDPCCVSYFSKGEYLLVGGANRSCSLYTREGVRLGLICDQQSWVWCCEAHPDSSYVAVGCQDGTIAYFQLVFATVHGLYKERYAYRENMTDVIIQHLITEQKVRIKCRDLVKKVAIYKHRLAVQLPERVIVYELYSQEAADMHYRVRDKINQKLECNLLVVCTNHIVLCQEKRLQCLNFTGLREREWQLDSMIRYIKVVGGPPNREGLLLGLKNGQVLKIFLDNAFPVHLLTVSSAIRCLDLNSSRHRLAVVDDNSDLLVYTLPEGELLYSEKGANSVVWNTSCDAMLCYSGNSTFNIKADNFPPHEQKLQGFVVGFSGSKIFCLHVISMSTVEVPQSAPMYQYLDKNMCKEAYSIACLGVTDGDWRALGRAALHDHNYDIAKKCFTRTKDMRSLQLLQIIEERGQQGSGDPTLAEADILAHEGRFSEAAKLYRKAGQDSAAMNMYTDLRMFDLAQEYLGADGTMDKQQLIKKKADWARNINEPRAAAEMYLSAGETAKAVEIMAENGWVEMLVDVGRKADKADHQTLSLCAQHLRQLKARTYAIELYRKMGELQCVVELFVEDEDWEEAFAWAEKHPQFKELVYVPYATSLAEKDEFLLAQKAFHKAGKPGEAFRVLEQLTHNAVTENRFSDAGYYFWMLSLQCLEHLRDDQTKGSGEDKDAAVEDKSESRAASPDAFPRPANADQKLAEARELEKFHDYQRRASMYYVYHTIQRYMDEPFTSYMPEALFNISRFLTHELNVIQPPGISKFSTMYTLAKQARNLEAFKLARHVLDKLQHLHIPERFQEDVELAALKIRSKPFQDNEEHQPLCYRCSTTNPLVNVTAGNQCINCAHPFVYSFVSFEVLPVVQFVLAEGITDEEAVRLIQQAGGDSPLKSTDAEKDEGEDDVWTAPEEGDAERINLEGNKLNPDDPFSANLNAIYPGSEMEPVTLNRAALQAQDPQDIIICRWPKPLRFTYYKNLMPDVPITHCQHCNKLFHTDDFILQVLQKGHCPFCRTPAPHITDTPE
;
A
#
# COMPACT_ATOMS: atom_id res chain seq x y z
N MET A 1 15.67 2.78 -31.18
CA MET A 1 16.14 3.94 -31.95
C MET A 1 16.32 3.46 -33.37
N ARG A 2 15.83 4.21 -34.35
CA ARG A 2 16.05 3.98 -35.77
C ARG A 2 16.62 5.25 -36.35
N THR A 3 17.61 5.12 -37.21
CA THR A 3 18.17 6.22 -37.99
C THR A 3 17.59 6.14 -39.40
N VAL A 4 17.09 7.26 -39.92
CA VAL A 4 16.59 7.35 -41.29
C VAL A 4 17.43 8.39 -42.03
N PRO A 5 18.13 8.04 -43.12
CA PRO A 5 18.81 9.02 -43.95
C PRO A 5 17.76 9.89 -44.67
N THR A 6 17.87 11.21 -44.52
CA THR A 6 17.02 12.18 -45.21
C THR A 6 17.60 12.50 -46.58
N TRP A 7 18.87 12.88 -46.61
CA TRP A 7 19.63 13.12 -47.83
C TRP A 7 21.13 12.92 -47.56
N VAL A 8 21.87 12.62 -48.63
CA VAL A 8 23.33 12.45 -48.61
C VAL A 8 23.87 13.14 -49.85
N ASP A 9 24.92 13.93 -49.68
CA ASP A 9 25.65 14.56 -50.77
C ASP A 9 27.15 14.25 -50.68
N LYS A 10 27.84 14.33 -51.81
CA LYS A 10 29.27 14.05 -51.94
C LYS A 10 29.95 15.23 -52.61
N VAL A 11 30.72 15.98 -51.83
CA VAL A 11 31.33 17.23 -52.27
C VAL A 11 32.63 16.97 -53.04
N HIS A 12 32.70 17.58 -54.23
CA HIS A 12 33.88 17.55 -55.09
C HIS A 12 34.23 18.97 -55.55
N ASP A 13 35.49 19.21 -55.87
CA ASP A 13 35.87 20.43 -56.57
C ASP A 13 35.65 20.30 -58.09
N ARG A 14 35.96 21.36 -58.84
CA ARG A 14 35.79 21.48 -60.31
C ARG A 14 36.47 20.37 -61.08
N ASP A 15 37.59 19.85 -60.57
CA ASP A 15 38.35 18.74 -61.16
C ASP A 15 37.84 17.36 -60.72
N LYS A 16 36.65 17.30 -60.08
CA LYS A 16 36.03 16.08 -59.52
C LYS A 16 36.85 15.40 -58.42
N ILE A 17 37.75 16.16 -57.77
CA ILE A 17 38.51 15.69 -56.62
C ILE A 17 37.66 15.87 -55.37
N GLU A 18 37.47 14.78 -54.61
CA GLU A 18 36.77 14.78 -53.32
C GLU A 18 37.37 15.80 -52.35
N GLN A 19 36.50 16.55 -51.66
CA GLN A 19 36.92 17.60 -50.73
C GLN A 19 36.55 17.22 -49.31
N CYS A 20 37.54 17.15 -48.41
CA CYS A 20 37.31 16.85 -47.00
C CYS A 20 36.33 17.85 -46.36
N ILE A 21 35.36 17.32 -45.60
CA ILE A 21 34.46 18.10 -44.76
C ILE A 21 35.09 18.24 -43.37
N TYR A 22 35.59 19.42 -43.04
CA TYR A 22 36.30 19.63 -41.77
C TYR A 22 35.37 19.96 -40.61
N ASP A 23 34.31 20.73 -40.88
CA ASP A 23 33.40 21.22 -39.84
C ASP A 23 32.02 21.56 -40.41
N LEU A 24 31.02 21.55 -39.51
CA LEU A 24 29.60 21.76 -39.80
C LEU A 24 28.99 22.64 -38.71
N CYS A 25 28.11 23.57 -39.09
CA CYS A 25 27.25 24.23 -38.11
C CYS A 25 25.88 24.58 -38.69
N PHE A 26 24.86 24.62 -37.84
CA PHE A 26 23.53 25.07 -38.24
C PHE A 26 23.39 26.58 -38.05
N CYS A 27 22.55 27.18 -38.90
CA CYS A 27 21.89 28.43 -38.52
C CYS A 27 21.06 28.18 -37.24
N PRO A 28 20.95 29.13 -36.30
CA PRO A 28 20.21 28.94 -35.05
C PRO A 28 18.74 28.52 -35.22
N ASP A 29 18.12 28.88 -36.35
CA ASP A 29 16.75 28.46 -36.70
C ASP A 29 16.68 27.04 -37.33
N GLY A 30 17.83 26.44 -37.63
CA GLY A 30 17.95 25.12 -38.25
C GLY A 30 17.63 25.06 -39.74
N SER A 31 17.32 26.20 -40.39
CA SER A 31 16.95 26.24 -41.81
C SER A 31 18.11 25.95 -42.77
N GLN A 32 19.32 26.30 -42.35
CA GLN A 32 20.53 26.18 -43.16
C GLN A 32 21.62 25.39 -42.44
N LEU A 33 22.31 24.55 -43.21
CA LEU A 33 23.53 23.86 -42.80
C LEU A 33 24.73 24.49 -43.50
N ILE A 34 25.68 25.00 -42.71
CA ILE A 34 26.94 25.58 -43.16
C ILE A 34 28.03 24.52 -43.09
N VAL A 35 28.78 24.37 -44.17
CA VAL A 35 29.76 23.29 -44.34
C VAL A 35 31.11 23.84 -44.75
N ALA A 36 32.16 23.51 -43.99
CA ALA A 36 33.53 23.79 -44.36
C ALA A 36 34.09 22.65 -45.24
N ALA A 37 34.19 22.89 -46.55
CA ALA A 37 34.57 21.87 -47.53
C ALA A 37 35.70 22.37 -48.44
N GLY A 38 36.89 21.76 -48.32
CA GLY A 38 38.08 22.23 -49.03
C GLY A 38 38.32 23.72 -48.76
N ASN A 39 38.53 24.54 -49.79
CA ASN A 39 38.72 26.00 -49.65
C ASN A 39 37.42 26.84 -49.71
N ARG A 40 36.24 26.19 -49.61
CA ARG A 40 34.94 26.85 -49.71
C ARG A 40 34.11 26.65 -48.45
N VAL A 41 33.15 27.55 -48.27
CA VAL A 41 32.05 27.35 -47.33
C VAL A 41 30.80 27.10 -48.17
N LEU A 42 30.14 25.97 -47.96
CA LEU A 42 28.91 25.61 -48.65
C LEU A 42 27.71 25.81 -47.73
N VAL A 43 26.61 26.29 -48.29
CA VAL A 43 25.35 26.52 -47.56
C VAL A 43 24.28 25.65 -48.17
N TYR A 44 23.70 24.75 -47.37
CA TYR A 44 22.65 23.83 -47.77
C TYR A 44 21.33 24.17 -47.08
N ASP A 45 20.22 23.93 -47.77
CA ASP A 45 18.88 23.85 -47.16
C ASP A 45 18.74 22.52 -46.42
N THR A 46 18.25 22.56 -45.17
CA THR A 46 18.14 21.34 -44.35
C THR A 46 16.97 20.44 -44.76
N ASN A 47 15.92 20.99 -45.40
CA ASN A 47 14.71 20.25 -45.73
C ASN A 47 14.94 19.19 -46.81
N ASP A 48 15.63 19.57 -47.88
CA ASP A 48 15.82 18.73 -49.06
C ASP A 48 17.29 18.49 -49.45
N GLY A 49 18.22 19.15 -48.76
CA GLY A 49 19.65 19.02 -49.02
C GLY A 49 20.12 19.78 -50.26
N THR A 50 19.34 20.76 -50.74
CA THR A 50 19.76 21.57 -51.88
C THR A 50 20.91 22.51 -51.52
N LEU A 51 21.94 22.56 -52.37
CA LEU A 51 23.03 23.54 -52.22
C LEU A 51 22.53 24.93 -52.62
N LEU A 52 22.33 25.80 -51.63
CA LEU A 52 21.87 27.17 -51.82
C LEU A 52 22.97 28.05 -52.43
N GLN A 53 24.16 28.05 -51.81
CA GLN A 53 25.27 28.89 -52.27
C GLN A 53 26.64 28.35 -51.87
N PRO A 54 27.60 28.30 -52.82
CA PRO A 54 29.02 28.10 -52.52
C PRO A 54 29.74 29.44 -52.32
N LEU A 55 30.24 29.69 -51.12
CA LEU A 55 30.94 30.92 -50.74
C LEU A 55 32.45 30.81 -51.00
N LYS A 56 32.98 31.82 -51.68
CA LYS A 56 34.41 31.91 -52.04
C LYS A 56 35.03 33.11 -51.33
N GLY A 57 36.18 32.91 -50.68
CA GLY A 57 36.89 33.97 -49.98
C GLY A 57 38.21 33.53 -49.33
N HIS A 58 38.29 32.27 -48.91
CA HIS A 58 39.51 31.65 -48.43
C HIS A 58 40.40 31.15 -49.57
N LYS A 59 41.71 31.20 -49.35
CA LYS A 59 42.71 30.74 -50.33
C LYS A 59 43.08 29.27 -50.15
N GLU A 60 42.98 28.77 -48.93
CA GLU A 60 43.32 27.40 -48.54
C GLU A 60 42.14 26.74 -47.82
N ALA A 61 42.34 25.52 -47.32
CA ALA A 61 41.30 24.74 -46.66
C ALA A 61 40.63 25.51 -45.50
N VAL A 62 39.32 25.46 -45.43
CA VAL A 62 38.51 25.99 -44.32
C VAL A 62 38.40 24.88 -43.29
N TYR A 63 38.90 25.10 -42.08
CA TYR A 63 38.93 24.09 -41.04
C TYR A 63 37.75 24.16 -40.08
N CYS A 64 37.16 25.33 -39.91
CA CYS A 64 36.10 25.52 -38.92
C CYS A 64 35.08 26.56 -39.35
N VAL A 65 33.85 26.37 -38.92
CA VAL A 65 32.73 27.29 -39.11
C VAL A 65 31.94 27.41 -37.81
N SER A 66 31.44 28.60 -37.49
CA SER A 66 30.63 28.81 -36.28
C SER A 66 29.58 29.87 -36.54
N TYR A 67 28.35 29.61 -36.12
CA TYR A 67 27.23 30.54 -36.28
C TYR A 67 26.99 31.33 -34.99
N SER A 68 26.70 32.62 -35.10
CA SER A 68 26.25 33.41 -33.95
C SER A 68 24.82 33.04 -33.58
N LYS A 69 24.53 32.93 -32.28
CA LYS A 69 23.21 32.56 -31.75
C LYS A 69 22.07 33.53 -32.16
N ASP A 70 22.40 34.77 -32.54
CA ASP A 70 21.40 35.74 -33.03
C ASP A 70 20.96 35.50 -34.49
N GLY A 71 21.59 34.56 -35.20
CA GLY A 71 21.28 34.23 -36.59
C GLY A 71 21.76 35.26 -37.61
N LYS A 72 22.38 36.36 -37.18
CA LYS A 72 22.73 37.47 -38.08
C LYS A 72 24.04 37.27 -38.82
N ARG A 73 24.97 36.51 -38.24
CA ARG A 73 26.33 36.33 -38.75
C ARG A 73 26.86 34.94 -38.45
N PHE A 74 27.78 34.48 -39.28
CA PHE A 74 28.61 33.31 -39.00
C PHE A 74 30.05 33.57 -39.43
N ALA A 75 30.98 32.76 -38.94
CA ALA A 75 32.40 32.90 -39.19
C ALA A 75 32.97 31.63 -39.80
N SER A 76 33.99 31.79 -40.65
CA SER A 76 34.79 30.69 -41.18
C SER A 76 36.28 30.95 -40.93
N GLY A 77 37.02 29.91 -40.56
CA GLY A 77 38.45 29.97 -40.26
C GLY A 77 39.23 28.99 -41.14
N SER A 78 40.38 29.42 -41.66
CA SER A 78 41.11 28.67 -42.68
C SER A 78 42.60 28.49 -42.37
N ALA A 79 43.18 27.50 -43.04
CA ALA A 79 44.62 27.29 -43.17
C ALA A 79 45.35 28.53 -43.73
N ASP A 80 44.66 29.39 -44.49
CA ASP A 80 45.19 30.66 -44.99
C ASP A 80 45.42 31.73 -43.89
N LYS A 81 45.29 31.30 -42.62
CA LYS A 81 45.48 32.08 -41.39
C LYS A 81 44.44 33.16 -41.17
N SER A 82 43.37 33.18 -41.96
CA SER A 82 42.33 34.20 -41.87
C SER A 82 41.01 33.68 -41.33
N VAL A 83 40.26 34.60 -40.71
CA VAL A 83 38.87 34.44 -40.31
C VAL A 83 38.03 35.37 -41.16
N ILE A 84 36.96 34.87 -41.79
CA ILE A 84 36.00 35.68 -42.54
C ILE A 84 34.66 35.66 -41.79
N ILE A 85 34.06 36.84 -41.58
CA ILE A 85 32.70 36.99 -41.05
C ILE A 85 31.74 37.17 -42.22
N TRP A 86 30.68 36.37 -42.22
CA TRP A 86 29.62 36.35 -43.21
C TRP A 86 28.33 36.88 -42.60
N THR A 87 27.53 37.59 -43.40
CA THR A 87 26.18 38.01 -43.02
C THR A 87 25.17 36.90 -43.25
N SER A 88 23.95 37.05 -42.72
CA SER A 88 22.82 36.16 -43.03
C SER A 88 22.43 36.17 -44.52
N LYS A 89 22.87 37.17 -45.30
CA LYS A 89 22.75 37.22 -46.75
C LYS A 89 23.91 36.55 -47.49
N LEU A 90 24.77 35.84 -46.75
CA LEU A 90 25.90 35.08 -47.27
C LEU A 90 27.00 35.95 -47.92
N GLU A 91 27.13 37.20 -47.46
CA GLU A 91 28.17 38.14 -47.92
C GLU A 91 29.31 38.25 -46.90
N GLY A 92 30.56 38.14 -47.36
CA GLY A 92 31.75 38.27 -46.51
C GLY A 92 32.08 39.74 -46.23
N ILE A 93 31.97 40.17 -44.98
CA ILE A 93 32.08 41.59 -44.59
C ILE A 93 33.38 41.97 -43.88
N LEU A 94 34.07 41.01 -43.26
CA LEU A 94 35.27 41.31 -42.48
C LEU A 94 36.25 40.15 -42.54
N LYS A 95 37.53 40.44 -42.82
CA LYS A 95 38.62 39.46 -42.88
C LYS A 95 39.69 39.83 -41.85
N TYR A 96 39.90 38.97 -40.86
CA TYR A 96 40.93 39.11 -39.84
C TYR A 96 42.03 38.06 -40.02
N SER A 97 43.28 38.34 -39.66
CA SER A 97 44.41 37.41 -39.86
C SER A 97 45.21 37.11 -38.58
N HIS A 98 45.47 35.83 -38.36
CA HIS A 98 46.34 35.28 -37.33
C HIS A 98 47.74 34.97 -37.88
N ASN A 99 48.68 34.65 -36.99
CA ASN A 99 50.05 34.29 -37.42
C ASN A 99 50.12 32.83 -37.90
N ASP A 100 49.19 32.00 -37.44
CA ASP A 100 49.08 30.58 -37.72
C ASP A 100 47.69 30.21 -38.27
N PRO A 101 47.57 29.02 -38.89
CA PRO A 101 46.30 28.41 -39.30
C PRO A 101 45.24 28.40 -38.19
N ILE A 102 44.00 28.77 -38.53
CA ILE A 102 42.86 28.72 -37.60
C ILE A 102 42.40 27.28 -37.44
N GLN A 103 42.33 26.78 -36.21
CA GLN A 103 41.94 25.39 -35.92
C GLN A 103 40.48 25.26 -35.52
N CYS A 104 39.98 26.19 -34.69
CA CYS A 104 38.59 26.17 -34.24
C CYS A 104 38.03 27.57 -34.00
N LEU A 105 36.71 27.70 -34.11
CA LEU A 105 35.95 28.92 -33.89
C LEU A 105 34.77 28.61 -32.97
N ALA A 106 34.47 29.52 -32.06
CA ALA A 106 33.27 29.42 -31.24
C ALA A 106 32.69 30.80 -30.94
N TYR A 107 31.46 31.05 -31.38
CA TYR A 107 30.70 32.20 -30.93
C TYR A 107 30.26 32.04 -29.48
N ASN A 108 30.35 33.13 -28.73
CA ASN A 108 29.83 33.21 -27.38
C ASN A 108 28.29 33.15 -27.43
N PRO A 109 27.64 32.24 -26.67
CA PRO A 109 26.20 32.03 -26.74
C PRO A 109 25.37 33.19 -26.17
N VAL A 110 26.00 34.17 -25.48
CA VAL A 110 25.32 35.31 -24.86
C VAL A 110 25.81 36.64 -25.40
N SER A 111 27.13 36.87 -25.45
CA SER A 111 27.68 38.18 -25.86
C SER A 111 27.90 38.34 -27.36
N HIS A 112 27.71 37.27 -28.16
CA HIS A 112 27.99 37.24 -29.60
C HIS A 112 29.46 37.54 -29.98
N GLN A 113 30.37 37.56 -29.00
CA GLN A 113 31.80 37.68 -29.22
C GLN A 113 32.34 36.40 -29.86
N LEU A 114 33.25 36.52 -30.84
CA LEU A 114 33.88 35.37 -31.48
C LEU A 114 35.19 35.00 -30.78
N ALA A 115 35.34 33.72 -30.42
CA ALA A 115 36.63 33.13 -30.12
C ALA A 115 37.20 32.51 -31.40
N SER A 116 38.36 33.01 -31.84
CA SER A 116 39.12 32.45 -32.96
C SER A 116 40.43 31.86 -32.45
N CYS A 117 40.60 30.56 -32.56
CA CYS A 117 41.78 29.85 -32.04
C CYS A 117 42.65 29.36 -33.20
N ALA A 118 43.89 29.84 -33.27
CA ALA A 118 44.91 29.34 -34.17
C ALA A 118 45.80 28.31 -33.45
N LEU A 119 46.81 27.79 -34.16
CA LEU A 119 47.71 26.78 -33.57
C LEU A 119 48.44 27.28 -32.31
N SER A 120 48.94 28.52 -32.26
CA SER A 120 49.76 29.00 -31.13
C SER A 120 49.11 30.11 -30.29
N ASP A 121 48.06 30.73 -30.80
CA ASP A 121 47.34 31.82 -30.14
C ASP A 121 45.83 31.71 -30.32
N PHE A 122 45.08 32.47 -29.53
CA PHE A 122 43.66 32.67 -29.74
C PHE A 122 43.32 34.16 -29.58
N GLY A 123 42.30 34.59 -30.31
CA GLY A 123 41.78 35.95 -30.26
C GLY A 123 40.32 35.94 -29.81
N LEU A 124 39.98 36.86 -28.92
CA LEU A 124 38.61 37.14 -28.50
C LEU A 124 38.23 38.52 -29.00
N TRP A 125 37.18 38.62 -29.83
CA TRP A 125 36.84 39.91 -30.43
C TRP A 125 35.40 39.99 -30.91
N SER A 126 34.89 41.22 -30.97
CA SER A 126 33.61 41.53 -31.61
C SER A 126 33.85 42.31 -32.90
N PRO A 127 32.98 42.21 -33.91
CA PRO A 127 33.15 42.91 -35.19
C PRO A 127 33.21 44.43 -35.07
N GLU A 128 32.70 44.99 -33.96
CA GLU A 128 32.68 46.42 -33.67
C GLU A 128 34.04 46.93 -33.16
N GLN A 129 34.95 46.02 -32.75
CA GLN A 129 36.27 46.38 -32.25
C GLN A 129 37.26 46.64 -33.39
N LYS A 130 38.02 47.73 -33.28
CA LYS A 130 39.05 48.12 -34.27
C LYS A 130 40.26 47.18 -34.31
N SER A 131 40.51 46.45 -33.22
CA SER A 131 41.60 45.49 -33.09
C SER A 131 41.18 44.31 -32.21
N VAL A 132 41.82 43.16 -32.46
CA VAL A 132 41.55 41.91 -31.75
C VAL A 132 42.65 41.68 -30.72
N GLN A 133 42.28 41.38 -29.48
CA GLN A 133 43.23 40.97 -28.44
C GLN A 133 43.65 39.53 -28.68
N LYS A 134 44.96 39.30 -28.88
CA LYS A 134 45.55 37.97 -29.07
C LYS A 134 46.23 37.50 -27.79
N HIS A 135 45.96 36.27 -27.41
CA HIS A 135 46.54 35.59 -26.25
C HIS A 135 47.34 34.39 -26.71
N LYS A 136 48.58 34.26 -26.22
CA LYS A 136 49.41 33.09 -26.51
C LYS A 136 48.93 31.88 -25.72
N SER A 137 48.93 30.72 -26.36
CA SER A 137 48.67 29.42 -25.75
C SER A 137 49.97 28.75 -25.31
N SER A 138 49.91 27.90 -24.28
CA SER A 138 51.04 27.09 -23.81
C SER A 138 51.35 25.89 -24.71
N SER A 139 50.36 25.42 -25.47
CA SER A 139 50.45 24.28 -26.39
C SER A 139 49.46 24.48 -27.54
N ARG A 140 49.52 23.61 -28.57
CA ARG A 140 48.67 23.74 -29.75
C ARG A 140 47.20 23.58 -29.41
N ILE A 141 46.34 24.48 -29.89
CA ILE A 141 44.89 24.42 -29.66
C ILE A 141 44.22 23.60 -30.77
N TYR A 142 43.37 22.65 -30.39
CA TYR A 142 42.58 21.86 -31.35
C TYR A 142 41.07 22.12 -31.28
N SER A 143 40.55 22.47 -30.11
CA SER A 143 39.11 22.67 -29.91
C SER A 143 38.85 23.76 -28.88
N CYS A 144 37.69 24.41 -29.00
CA CYS A 144 37.24 25.40 -28.04
C CYS A 144 35.71 25.37 -27.89
N ALA A 145 35.21 25.66 -26.69
CA ALA A 145 33.77 25.76 -26.42
C ALA A 145 33.49 26.71 -25.25
N TRP A 146 32.42 27.48 -25.37
CA TRP A 146 31.95 28.39 -24.33
C TRP A 146 31.02 27.68 -23.36
N THR A 147 31.07 28.08 -22.08
CA THR A 147 30.02 27.78 -21.10
C THR A 147 28.68 28.37 -21.55
N ASN A 148 27.57 27.80 -21.08
CA ASN A 148 26.22 28.21 -21.50
C ASN A 148 25.89 29.68 -21.19
N ASP A 149 26.45 30.19 -20.09
CA ASP A 149 26.35 31.59 -19.67
C ASP A 149 27.32 32.52 -20.45
N GLY A 150 28.19 31.95 -21.28
CA GLY A 150 29.20 32.66 -22.04
C GLY A 150 30.28 33.31 -21.18
N GLN A 151 30.44 32.98 -19.90
CA GLN A 151 31.46 33.59 -19.05
C GLN A 151 32.86 33.03 -19.31
N TYR A 152 32.96 31.74 -19.64
CA TYR A 152 34.23 31.04 -19.72
C TYR A 152 34.39 30.25 -21.03
N LEU A 153 35.61 30.25 -21.55
CA LEU A 153 36.01 29.53 -22.75
C LEU A 153 36.93 28.37 -22.35
N ALA A 154 36.55 27.13 -22.68
CA ALA A 154 37.43 25.98 -22.56
C ALA A 154 38.27 25.83 -23.84
N LEU A 155 39.56 25.56 -23.69
CA LEU A 155 40.51 25.27 -24.77
C LEU A 155 41.09 23.87 -24.58
N GLY A 156 40.98 23.03 -25.60
CA GLY A 156 41.56 21.69 -25.65
C GLY A 156 42.93 21.73 -26.30
N LEU A 157 43.96 21.34 -25.55
CA LEU A 157 45.35 21.44 -25.99
C LEU A 157 45.94 20.10 -26.45
N ALA A 158 46.99 20.17 -27.26
CA ALA A 158 47.70 19.02 -27.81
C ALA A 158 48.48 18.21 -26.75
N ASP A 159 48.80 18.81 -25.61
CA ASP A 159 49.48 18.14 -24.50
C ASP A 159 48.52 17.38 -23.58
N GLY A 160 47.22 17.39 -23.87
CA GLY A 160 46.18 16.74 -23.06
C GLY A 160 45.61 17.60 -21.93
N THR A 161 46.03 18.87 -21.84
CA THR A 161 45.51 19.83 -20.86
C THR A 161 44.26 20.54 -21.38
N VAL A 162 43.25 20.73 -20.51
CA VAL A 162 42.17 21.71 -20.77
C VAL A 162 42.50 23.02 -20.06
N SER A 163 42.53 24.13 -20.81
CA SER A 163 42.69 25.47 -20.24
C SER A 163 41.37 26.23 -20.29
N ILE A 164 40.85 26.61 -19.12
CA ILE A 164 39.62 27.39 -18.98
C ILE A 164 39.99 28.87 -18.81
N ARG A 165 39.48 29.71 -19.71
CA ARG A 165 39.78 31.15 -19.81
C ARG A 165 38.54 31.99 -19.52
N ASN A 166 38.74 33.18 -18.95
CA ASN A 166 37.70 34.20 -18.86
C ASN A 166 37.60 35.02 -20.17
N LYS A 167 36.66 35.97 -20.22
CA LYS A 167 36.46 36.88 -21.37
C LYS A 167 37.67 37.78 -21.68
N SER A 168 38.57 38.02 -20.72
CA SER A 168 39.82 38.74 -20.92
C SER A 168 41.00 37.83 -21.33
N GLY A 169 40.76 36.53 -21.55
CA GLY A 169 41.78 35.56 -21.99
C GLY A 169 42.72 35.04 -20.89
N GLU A 170 42.49 35.41 -19.64
CA GLU A 170 43.28 34.97 -18.48
C GLU A 170 42.92 33.54 -18.09
N VAL A 171 43.88 32.78 -17.56
CA VAL A 171 43.66 31.42 -17.05
C VAL A 171 42.85 31.50 -15.75
N LYS A 172 41.62 30.99 -15.78
CA LYS A 172 40.87 30.72 -14.54
C LYS A 172 41.25 29.36 -13.96
N MET A 173 41.37 28.36 -14.83
CA MET A 173 41.66 26.99 -14.41
C MET A 173 42.41 26.21 -15.47
N ARG A 174 43.22 25.26 -15.01
CA ARG A 174 43.92 24.27 -15.81
C ARG A 174 43.52 22.88 -15.31
N ILE A 175 43.08 22.01 -16.20
CA ILE A 175 42.75 20.61 -15.89
C ILE A 175 43.85 19.74 -16.49
N ASP A 176 44.68 19.17 -15.61
CA ASP A 176 45.73 18.22 -15.97
C ASP A 176 45.20 16.79 -15.79
N ARG A 177 45.15 16.01 -16.88
CA ARG A 177 44.37 14.76 -16.93
C ARG A 177 45.11 13.48 -16.52
N GLY A 178 46.35 13.55 -16.02
CA GLY A 178 47.06 12.42 -15.38
C GLY A 178 47.34 11.15 -16.21
N GLY A 179 46.78 11.01 -17.41
CA GLY A 179 47.06 9.96 -18.40
C GLY A 179 48.02 10.43 -19.50
N ALA A 180 48.39 9.53 -20.42
CA ALA A 180 49.29 9.81 -21.55
C ALA A 180 48.90 11.14 -22.24
N ASN A 181 49.89 12.03 -22.46
CA ASN A 181 49.75 13.34 -23.14
C ASN A 181 49.11 13.15 -24.53
N SER A 182 47.79 13.06 -24.56
CA SER A 182 47.01 12.77 -25.74
C SER A 182 46.27 14.03 -26.18
N PRO A 183 46.33 14.39 -27.48
CA PRO A 183 45.64 15.57 -27.99
C PRO A 183 44.14 15.57 -27.70
N ILE A 184 43.63 16.66 -27.12
CA ILE A 184 42.19 16.87 -26.96
C ILE A 184 41.61 17.36 -28.28
N ARG A 185 41.06 16.44 -29.06
CA ARG A 185 40.56 16.74 -30.40
C ARG A 185 39.21 17.48 -30.36
N SER A 186 38.36 17.19 -29.40
CA SER A 186 37.03 17.80 -29.28
C SER A 186 36.61 17.95 -27.83
N LEU A 187 35.90 19.03 -27.52
CA LEU A 187 35.28 19.27 -26.23
C LEU A 187 33.97 20.04 -26.40
N ALA A 188 33.04 19.88 -25.46
CA ALA A 188 31.75 20.56 -25.49
C ALA A 188 31.17 20.68 -24.07
N TRP A 189 30.56 21.83 -23.76
CA TRP A 189 29.80 22.00 -22.52
C TRP A 189 28.38 21.44 -22.68
N ASN A 190 27.87 20.77 -21.65
CA ASN A 190 26.50 20.27 -21.65
C ASN A 190 25.51 21.45 -21.69
N PRO A 191 24.64 21.56 -22.70
CA PRO A 191 23.69 22.68 -22.82
C PRO A 191 22.48 22.57 -21.89
N SER A 192 22.33 21.47 -21.12
CA SER A 192 21.19 21.27 -20.22
C SER A 192 21.16 22.32 -19.12
N LYS A 193 19.97 22.88 -18.88
CA LYS A 193 19.70 23.84 -17.79
C LYS A 193 19.21 23.16 -16.51
N GLU A 194 18.95 21.86 -16.57
CA GLU A 194 18.42 21.10 -15.42
C GLU A 194 19.54 20.67 -14.46
N GLU A 195 20.79 20.67 -14.93
CA GLU A 195 21.95 20.32 -14.12
C GLU A 195 22.29 21.44 -13.13
N ALA A 196 22.65 21.06 -11.91
CA ALA A 196 23.03 22.01 -10.86
C ALA A 196 24.39 22.70 -11.12
N TYR A 197 25.19 22.19 -12.05
CA TYR A 197 26.51 22.72 -12.41
C TYR A 197 26.86 22.40 -13.87
N ASP A 198 27.70 23.25 -14.49
CA ASP A 198 28.18 23.05 -15.85
C ASP A 198 29.12 21.83 -15.95
N ILE A 199 28.87 20.97 -16.94
CA ILE A 199 29.64 19.76 -17.21
C ILE A 199 30.34 19.90 -18.57
N LEU A 200 31.67 19.77 -18.56
CA LEU A 200 32.50 19.74 -19.76
C LEU A 200 32.75 18.30 -20.20
N CYS A 201 32.35 17.95 -21.41
CA CYS A 201 32.74 16.71 -22.07
C CYS A 201 34.06 16.93 -22.83
N VAL A 202 34.99 15.99 -22.68
CA VAL A 202 36.31 16.02 -23.33
C VAL A 202 36.56 14.68 -24.01
N ALA A 203 36.90 14.74 -25.30
CA ALA A 203 37.31 13.59 -26.10
C ALA A 203 38.73 13.77 -26.63
N ASP A 204 39.56 12.76 -26.40
CA ASP A 204 40.98 12.77 -26.75
C ASP A 204 41.39 11.54 -27.56
N TRP A 205 42.53 11.66 -28.23
CA TRP A 205 43.14 10.56 -29.02
C TRP A 205 43.82 9.47 -28.17
N GLY A 206 43.74 9.55 -26.84
CA GLY A 206 43.91 8.40 -25.97
C GLY A 206 42.70 7.45 -25.99
N GLN A 207 41.74 7.70 -26.90
CA GLN A 207 40.51 6.93 -27.12
C GLN A 207 39.57 6.98 -25.93
N ASN A 208 39.57 8.10 -25.22
CA ASN A 208 38.77 8.28 -24.01
C ASN A 208 37.74 9.40 -24.16
N LEU A 209 36.62 9.21 -23.48
CA LEU A 209 35.58 10.21 -23.24
C LEU A 209 35.48 10.46 -21.73
N SER A 210 35.69 11.70 -21.32
CA SER A 210 35.73 12.10 -19.91
C SER A 210 34.87 13.33 -19.66
N PHE A 211 34.45 13.51 -18.41
CA PHE A 211 33.53 14.57 -18.00
C PHE A 211 34.13 15.32 -16.80
N TYR A 212 34.19 16.64 -16.87
CA TYR A 212 34.77 17.47 -15.82
C TYR A 212 33.80 18.55 -15.38
N SER A 213 33.81 18.88 -14.09
CA SER A 213 33.14 20.08 -13.60
C SER A 213 33.96 21.31 -13.95
N MET A 214 33.35 22.49 -13.83
CA MET A 214 34.02 23.78 -13.97
C MET A 214 35.25 23.96 -13.05
N ASN A 215 35.30 23.22 -11.94
CA ASN A 215 36.42 23.22 -10.98
C ASN A 215 37.47 22.14 -11.28
N GLY A 216 37.41 21.48 -12.45
CA GLY A 216 38.41 20.51 -12.90
C GLY A 216 38.28 19.12 -12.26
N LYS A 217 37.21 18.87 -11.49
CA LYS A 217 36.95 17.57 -10.89
C LYS A 217 36.34 16.63 -11.92
N LEU A 218 36.90 15.42 -12.04
CA LEU A 218 36.33 14.36 -12.88
C LEU A 218 34.95 13.92 -12.33
N ILE A 219 33.95 13.89 -13.21
CA ILE A 219 32.58 13.44 -12.93
C ILE A 219 32.42 12.04 -13.51
N GLY A 220 32.05 11.08 -12.65
CA GLY A 220 31.89 9.69 -13.07
C GLY A 220 33.24 9.01 -13.37
N LYS A 221 33.23 8.09 -14.35
CA LYS A 221 34.42 7.35 -14.79
C LYS A 221 34.72 7.70 -16.24
N GLU A 222 36.01 7.78 -16.56
CA GLU A 222 36.47 7.86 -17.94
C GLU A 222 36.00 6.64 -18.75
N ARG A 223 35.53 6.88 -19.98
CA ARG A 223 34.92 5.87 -20.84
C ARG A 223 35.83 5.60 -22.04
N PRO A 224 36.35 4.37 -22.20
CA PRO A 224 37.12 4.03 -23.39
C PRO A 224 36.18 3.89 -24.60
N LEU A 225 36.52 4.57 -25.69
CA LEU A 225 35.82 4.55 -26.97
C LEU A 225 36.32 3.43 -27.88
N GLY A 226 37.61 3.08 -27.80
CA GLY A 226 38.26 2.07 -28.66
C GLY A 226 38.55 2.55 -30.08
N PHE A 227 38.46 3.85 -30.33
CA PHE A 227 38.83 4.52 -31.58
C PHE A 227 39.18 5.98 -31.30
N ASP A 228 39.86 6.63 -32.23
CA ASP A 228 40.26 8.03 -32.09
C ASP A 228 39.06 8.95 -32.41
N PRO A 229 38.51 9.69 -31.43
CA PRO A 229 37.38 10.59 -31.66
C PRO A 229 37.82 11.84 -32.43
N CYS A 230 37.01 12.25 -33.40
CA CYS A 230 37.23 13.45 -34.19
C CYS A 230 36.34 14.61 -33.75
N CYS A 231 35.12 14.30 -33.28
CA CYS A 231 34.12 15.30 -32.91
C CYS A 231 33.20 14.79 -31.80
N VAL A 232 32.72 15.72 -30.98
CA VAL A 232 31.69 15.53 -29.98
C VAL A 232 30.71 16.69 -30.03
N SER A 233 29.40 16.39 -30.05
CA SER A 233 28.34 17.40 -30.01
C SER A 233 27.18 16.90 -29.15
N TYR A 234 26.50 17.79 -28.42
CA TYR A 234 25.35 17.42 -27.60
C TYR A 234 24.08 17.36 -28.45
N PHE A 235 23.20 16.42 -28.13
CA PHE A 235 21.92 16.19 -28.81
C PHE A 235 20.76 16.25 -27.82
N SER A 236 19.58 16.65 -28.30
CA SER A 236 18.34 16.72 -27.51
C SER A 236 18.49 17.54 -26.22
N LYS A 237 19.01 18.77 -26.34
CA LYS A 237 19.20 19.72 -25.24
C LYS A 237 20.08 19.23 -24.08
N GLY A 238 21.02 18.31 -24.36
CA GLY A 238 22.02 17.87 -23.39
C GLY A 238 21.77 16.48 -22.78
N GLU A 239 20.67 15.83 -23.16
CA GLU A 239 20.34 14.47 -22.73
C GLU A 239 21.30 13.41 -23.31
N TYR A 240 21.77 13.64 -24.54
CA TYR A 240 22.60 12.71 -25.28
C TYR A 240 23.82 13.38 -25.91
N LEU A 241 24.77 12.55 -26.34
CA LEU A 241 26.03 12.94 -26.97
C LEU A 241 26.21 12.22 -28.30
N LEU A 242 26.64 12.96 -29.31
CA LEU A 242 27.08 12.44 -30.60
C LEU A 242 28.60 12.33 -30.56
N VAL A 243 29.14 11.19 -30.98
CA VAL A 243 30.58 10.99 -31.10
C VAL A 243 30.88 10.37 -32.46
N GLY A 244 31.69 11.08 -33.25
CA GLY A 244 32.21 10.62 -34.53
C GLY A 244 33.73 10.45 -34.48
N GLY A 245 34.29 9.56 -35.30
CA GLY A 245 35.74 9.40 -35.33
C GLY A 245 36.32 8.50 -36.42
N ALA A 246 37.57 8.09 -36.19
CA ALA A 246 38.40 7.32 -37.12
C ALA A 246 37.89 5.91 -37.42
N ASN A 247 36.95 5.40 -36.61
CA ASN A 247 36.26 4.14 -36.88
C ASN A 247 35.24 4.23 -38.03
N ARG A 248 35.15 5.39 -38.69
CA ARG A 248 34.24 5.68 -39.82
C ARG A 248 32.77 5.64 -39.42
N SER A 249 32.47 5.93 -38.16
CA SER A 249 31.11 5.90 -37.65
C SER A 249 30.78 7.12 -36.81
N CYS A 250 29.49 7.44 -36.75
CA CYS A 250 28.92 8.34 -35.76
C CYS A 250 27.96 7.54 -34.87
N SER A 251 28.14 7.64 -33.55
CA SER A 251 27.33 6.90 -32.56
C SER A 251 26.72 7.86 -31.52
N LEU A 252 25.55 7.48 -31.01
CA LEU A 252 24.86 8.18 -29.93
C LEU A 252 25.28 7.58 -28.58
N TYR A 253 25.51 8.45 -27.59
CA TYR A 253 25.88 8.14 -26.22
C TYR A 253 24.92 8.84 -25.25
N THR A 254 24.78 8.31 -24.04
CA THR A 254 24.14 9.05 -22.94
C THR A 254 25.01 10.21 -22.48
N ARG A 255 24.45 11.18 -21.76
CA ARG A 255 25.22 12.22 -21.05
C ARG A 255 26.32 11.69 -20.11
N GLU A 256 26.24 10.42 -19.70
CA GLU A 256 27.23 9.74 -18.85
C GLU A 256 28.30 8.95 -19.65
N GLY A 257 28.27 9.06 -20.99
CA GLY A 257 29.20 8.40 -21.90
C GLY A 257 28.95 6.90 -22.12
N VAL A 258 27.72 6.42 -21.91
CA VAL A 258 27.33 5.04 -22.26
C VAL A 258 26.86 5.01 -23.71
N ARG A 259 27.47 4.16 -24.55
CA ARG A 259 27.09 4.02 -25.97
C ARG A 259 25.67 3.45 -26.09
N LEU A 260 24.79 4.17 -26.77
CA LEU A 260 23.40 3.75 -27.02
C LEU A 260 23.24 3.03 -28.35
N GLY A 261 23.85 3.54 -29.43
CA GLY A 261 23.66 2.95 -30.74
C GLY A 261 24.40 3.69 -31.84
N LEU A 262 24.50 3.02 -32.99
CA LEU A 262 25.09 3.57 -34.20
C LEU A 262 24.08 4.49 -34.89
N ILE A 263 24.53 5.69 -35.29
CA ILE A 263 23.75 6.59 -36.15
C ILE A 263 24.03 6.22 -37.60
N CYS A 264 25.30 6.21 -38.00
CA CYS A 264 25.71 5.84 -39.34
C CYS A 264 27.11 5.22 -39.37
N ASP A 265 27.33 4.37 -40.37
CA ASP A 265 28.65 3.91 -40.83
C ASP A 265 28.93 4.57 -42.18
N GLN A 266 30.18 4.99 -42.38
CA GLN A 266 30.65 5.73 -43.54
C GLN A 266 31.87 5.03 -44.17
N GLN A 267 32.23 5.43 -45.39
CA GLN A 267 33.38 4.85 -46.09
C GLN A 267 34.72 5.37 -45.53
N SER A 268 34.71 6.58 -44.96
CA SER A 268 35.89 7.28 -44.45
C SER A 268 35.65 7.85 -43.05
N TRP A 269 36.67 8.49 -42.47
CA TRP A 269 36.60 9.05 -41.12
C TRP A 269 35.49 10.09 -41.01
N VAL A 270 34.74 10.05 -39.91
CA VAL A 270 33.76 11.08 -39.57
C VAL A 270 34.51 12.20 -38.86
N TRP A 271 34.67 13.35 -39.51
CA TRP A 271 35.43 14.48 -38.97
C TRP A 271 34.60 15.38 -38.05
N CYS A 272 33.32 15.56 -38.37
CA CYS A 272 32.41 16.44 -37.65
C CYS A 272 31.00 15.83 -37.63
N CYS A 273 30.27 16.11 -36.55
CA CYS A 273 28.86 15.79 -36.41
C CYS A 273 28.19 16.89 -35.61
N GLU A 274 27.01 17.31 -36.05
CA GLU A 274 26.27 18.40 -35.40
C GLU A 274 24.79 18.05 -35.30
N ALA A 275 24.21 18.34 -34.14
CA ALA A 275 22.78 18.17 -33.89
C ALA A 275 22.00 19.38 -34.43
N HIS A 276 20.85 19.12 -35.04
CA HIS A 276 19.93 20.20 -35.37
C HIS A 276 19.45 20.88 -34.06
N PRO A 277 19.36 22.23 -33.99
CA PRO A 277 19.06 22.95 -32.75
C PRO A 277 17.77 22.51 -32.04
N ASP A 278 16.68 22.36 -32.79
CA ASP A 278 15.33 22.13 -32.22
C ASP A 278 14.67 20.80 -32.61
N SER A 279 15.33 19.92 -33.35
CA SER A 279 14.70 18.72 -33.93
C SER A 279 15.59 17.47 -33.76
N SER A 280 15.04 16.29 -34.09
CA SER A 280 15.77 15.03 -33.93
C SER A 280 16.72 14.70 -35.08
N TYR A 281 17.16 15.70 -35.85
CA TYR A 281 18.05 15.52 -36.98
C TYR A 281 19.52 15.73 -36.61
N VAL A 282 20.41 15.04 -37.33
CA VAL A 282 21.86 15.09 -37.15
C VAL A 282 22.54 15.16 -38.51
N ALA A 283 23.49 16.09 -38.65
CA ALA A 283 24.38 16.17 -39.80
C ALA A 283 25.74 15.54 -39.48
N VAL A 284 26.32 14.85 -40.45
CA VAL A 284 27.62 14.18 -40.33
C VAL A 284 28.48 14.53 -41.54
N GLY A 285 29.73 14.94 -41.31
CA GLY A 285 30.70 15.30 -42.35
C GLY A 285 31.92 14.38 -42.31
N CYS A 286 32.33 13.90 -43.48
CA CYS A 286 33.37 12.89 -43.62
C CYS A 286 34.61 13.42 -44.36
N GLN A 287 35.74 12.72 -44.16
CA GLN A 287 37.02 13.05 -44.80
C GLN A 287 36.99 12.93 -46.32
N ASP A 288 36.16 12.06 -46.85
CA ASP A 288 36.02 11.79 -48.29
C ASP A 288 35.03 12.75 -48.96
N GLY A 289 34.57 13.80 -48.27
CA GLY A 289 33.60 14.76 -48.82
C GLY A 289 32.14 14.37 -48.68
N THR A 290 31.83 13.27 -48.01
CA THR A 290 30.44 12.87 -47.76
C THR A 290 29.82 13.76 -46.68
N ILE A 291 28.65 14.33 -46.99
CA ILE A 291 27.75 14.99 -46.04
C ILE A 291 26.50 14.13 -45.95
N ALA A 292 26.14 13.71 -44.76
CA ALA A 292 24.96 12.88 -44.55
C ALA A 292 24.07 13.48 -43.47
N TYR A 293 22.78 13.59 -43.78
CA TYR A 293 21.77 14.17 -42.90
C TYR A 293 20.75 13.10 -42.51
N PHE A 294 20.58 12.90 -41.21
CA PHE A 294 19.79 11.80 -40.65
C PHE A 294 18.72 12.29 -39.70
N GLN A 295 17.53 11.67 -39.75
CA GLN A 295 16.51 11.77 -38.71
C GLN A 295 16.68 10.63 -37.69
N LEU A 296 16.74 10.97 -36.41
CA LEU A 296 16.71 10.00 -35.31
C LEU A 296 15.27 9.79 -34.85
N VAL A 297 14.81 8.53 -34.87
CA VAL A 297 13.47 8.13 -34.43
C VAL A 297 13.56 7.25 -33.18
N PHE A 298 12.95 7.70 -32.09
CA PHE A 298 12.92 7.01 -30.81
C PHE A 298 11.60 6.26 -30.63
N ALA A 299 11.61 4.95 -30.91
CA ALA A 299 10.43 4.10 -30.69
C ALA A 299 10.09 4.00 -29.19
N THR A 300 8.79 3.94 -28.88
CA THR A 300 8.30 3.60 -27.55
C THR A 300 8.57 2.12 -27.25
N VAL A 301 9.01 1.84 -26.02
CA VAL A 301 9.30 0.48 -25.55
C VAL A 301 8.59 0.30 -24.24
N HIS A 302 7.63 -0.63 -24.22
CA HIS A 302 6.77 -0.87 -23.08
C HIS A 302 6.22 -2.30 -23.06
N GLY A 303 5.67 -2.70 -21.93
CA GLY A 303 4.91 -3.93 -21.73
C GLY A 303 3.89 -3.72 -20.61
N LEU A 304 2.72 -4.33 -20.77
CA LEU A 304 1.64 -4.27 -19.79
C LEU A 304 1.17 -5.68 -19.46
N TYR A 305 1.07 -5.98 -18.17
CA TYR A 305 0.41 -7.18 -17.68
C TYR A 305 -0.50 -6.81 -16.52
N LYS A 306 -1.81 -6.93 -16.72
CA LYS A 306 -2.84 -6.45 -15.80
C LYS A 306 -2.58 -4.98 -15.41
N GLU A 307 -2.36 -4.69 -14.13
CA GLU A 307 -2.13 -3.35 -13.60
C GLU A 307 -0.65 -2.94 -13.63
N ARG A 308 0.28 -3.79 -14.09
CA ARG A 308 1.72 -3.50 -14.07
C ARG A 308 2.21 -3.06 -15.45
N TYR A 309 2.63 -1.81 -15.53
CA TYR A 309 3.15 -1.19 -16.73
C TYR A 309 4.66 -1.02 -16.64
N ALA A 310 5.42 -1.70 -17.49
CA ALA A 310 6.85 -1.55 -17.61
C ALA A 310 7.18 -0.74 -18.87
N TYR A 311 7.99 0.30 -18.77
CA TYR A 311 8.39 1.11 -19.91
C TYR A 311 9.83 1.58 -19.79
N ARG A 312 10.41 1.95 -20.94
CA ARG A 312 11.78 2.46 -21.01
C ARG A 312 11.80 3.96 -20.83
N GLU A 313 12.68 4.42 -19.94
CA GLU A 313 12.97 5.83 -19.69
C GLU A 313 14.46 6.10 -19.99
N ASN A 314 14.78 7.29 -20.51
CA ASN A 314 16.14 7.73 -20.82
C ASN A 314 16.97 6.74 -21.66
N MET A 315 16.32 5.90 -22.46
CA MET A 315 16.90 4.82 -23.28
C MET A 315 17.58 3.67 -22.52
N THR A 316 17.99 3.84 -21.26
CA THR A 316 18.75 2.85 -20.49
C THR A 316 18.06 2.33 -19.24
N ASP A 317 17.01 3.02 -18.78
CA ASP A 317 16.32 2.67 -17.54
C ASP A 317 14.98 2.01 -17.88
N VAL A 318 14.55 1.07 -17.03
CA VAL A 318 13.22 0.49 -17.07
C VAL A 318 12.45 0.93 -15.83
N ILE A 319 11.29 1.53 -16.04
CA ILE A 319 10.36 1.92 -14.99
C ILE A 319 9.21 0.93 -14.99
N ILE A 320 8.89 0.38 -13.82
CA ILE A 320 7.71 -0.43 -13.60
C ILE A 320 6.77 0.37 -12.71
N GLN A 321 5.58 0.67 -13.22
CA GLN A 321 4.53 1.39 -12.52
C GLN A 321 3.34 0.47 -12.27
N HIS A 322 2.82 0.49 -11.05
CA HIS A 322 1.53 -0.11 -10.74
C HIS A 322 0.43 0.93 -11.01
N LEU A 323 -0.50 0.66 -11.93
CA LEU A 323 -1.44 1.67 -12.44
C LEU A 323 -2.59 2.01 -11.49
N ILE A 324 -2.83 1.18 -10.47
CA ILE A 324 -3.83 1.43 -9.43
C ILE A 324 -3.25 2.16 -8.21
N THR A 325 -2.11 1.70 -7.67
CA THR A 325 -1.46 2.29 -6.49
C THR A 325 -0.45 3.40 -6.83
N GLU A 326 -0.19 3.61 -8.12
CA GLU A 326 0.77 4.57 -8.69
C GLU A 326 2.23 4.40 -8.26
N GLN A 327 2.55 3.33 -7.53
CA GLN A 327 3.91 3.00 -7.12
C GLN A 327 4.80 2.76 -8.34
N LYS A 328 6.03 3.32 -8.31
CA LYS A 328 7.02 3.21 -9.37
C LYS A 328 8.32 2.63 -8.85
N VAL A 329 8.90 1.70 -9.62
CA VAL A 329 10.22 1.13 -9.37
C VAL A 329 11.10 1.34 -10.60
N ARG A 330 12.34 1.81 -10.39
CA ARG A 330 13.32 2.06 -11.44
C ARG A 330 14.43 1.02 -11.42
N ILE A 331 14.66 0.39 -12.56
CA ILE A 331 15.79 -0.52 -12.81
C ILE A 331 16.77 0.18 -13.75
N LYS A 332 17.97 0.48 -13.24
CA LYS A 332 19.06 1.07 -14.05
C LYS A 332 19.83 -0.04 -14.77
N CYS A 333 19.59 -0.22 -16.07
CA CYS A 333 20.27 -1.27 -16.85
C CYS A 333 21.68 -0.88 -17.30
N ARG A 334 21.98 0.43 -17.35
CA ARG A 334 23.28 0.99 -17.80
C ARG A 334 23.69 0.57 -19.22
N ASP A 335 22.71 0.26 -20.06
CA ASP A 335 22.87 -0.17 -21.44
C ASP A 335 21.56 0.10 -22.20
N LEU A 336 21.57 0.14 -23.52
CA LEU A 336 20.38 0.42 -24.33
C LEU A 336 19.30 -0.65 -24.09
N VAL A 337 18.18 -0.24 -23.54
CA VAL A 337 16.99 -1.09 -23.46
C VAL A 337 16.33 -1.12 -24.84
N LYS A 338 16.39 -2.27 -25.52
CA LYS A 338 15.80 -2.47 -26.85
C LYS A 338 14.32 -2.83 -26.77
N LYS A 339 13.96 -3.79 -25.89
CA LYS A 339 12.60 -4.27 -25.66
C LYS A 339 12.39 -4.62 -24.19
N VAL A 340 11.15 -4.53 -23.76
CA VAL A 340 10.70 -4.92 -22.42
C VAL A 340 9.46 -5.78 -22.58
N ALA A 341 9.37 -6.87 -21.82
CA ALA A 341 8.18 -7.71 -21.74
C ALA A 341 7.93 -8.07 -20.28
N ILE A 342 6.66 -8.05 -19.87
CA ILE A 342 6.24 -8.37 -18.50
C ILE A 342 5.11 -9.39 -18.54
N TYR A 343 5.18 -10.38 -17.66
CA TYR A 343 4.14 -11.39 -17.50
C TYR A 343 4.22 -12.01 -16.10
N LYS A 344 3.11 -12.01 -15.36
CA LYS A 344 3.04 -12.46 -13.95
C LYS A 344 4.16 -11.79 -13.12
N HIS A 345 5.07 -12.59 -12.58
CA HIS A 345 6.21 -12.21 -11.74
C HIS A 345 7.53 -12.21 -12.53
N ARG A 346 7.48 -12.08 -13.86
CA ARG A 346 8.64 -12.07 -14.76
C ARG A 346 8.69 -10.77 -15.54
N LEU A 347 9.88 -10.19 -15.61
CA LEU A 347 10.19 -9.03 -16.45
C LEU A 347 11.43 -9.34 -17.28
N ALA A 348 11.30 -9.41 -18.60
CA ALA A 348 12.43 -9.56 -19.50
C ALA A 348 12.83 -8.20 -20.08
N VAL A 349 14.12 -7.86 -19.94
CA VAL A 349 14.72 -6.65 -20.50
C VAL A 349 15.77 -7.05 -21.51
N GLN A 350 15.53 -6.75 -22.79
CA GLN A 350 16.48 -7.01 -23.86
C GLN A 350 17.45 -5.84 -24.00
N LEU A 351 18.73 -6.13 -23.82
CA LEU A 351 19.87 -5.25 -24.08
C LEU A 351 20.50 -5.62 -25.42
N PRO A 352 21.52 -4.89 -25.92
CA PRO A 352 22.11 -5.18 -27.24
C PRO A 352 22.75 -6.56 -27.36
N GLU A 353 23.45 -7.01 -26.32
CA GLU A 353 24.23 -8.27 -26.32
C GLU A 353 23.68 -9.35 -25.40
N ARG A 354 22.59 -9.08 -24.66
CA ARG A 354 22.00 -10.01 -23.69
C ARG A 354 20.56 -9.69 -23.36
N VAL A 355 19.85 -10.65 -22.79
CA VAL A 355 18.54 -10.45 -22.16
C VAL A 355 18.66 -10.73 -20.67
N ILE A 356 18.19 -9.81 -19.83
CA ILE A 356 18.13 -9.99 -18.37
C ILE A 356 16.68 -10.28 -18.00
N VAL A 357 16.47 -11.38 -17.28
CA VAL A 357 15.16 -11.76 -16.75
C VAL A 357 15.14 -11.47 -15.26
N TYR A 358 14.20 -10.63 -14.84
CA TYR A 358 13.95 -10.26 -13.46
C TYR A 358 12.74 -11.02 -12.91
N GLU A 359 12.74 -11.22 -11.59
CA GLU A 359 11.69 -11.87 -10.81
C GLU A 359 11.26 -10.97 -9.64
N LEU A 360 9.97 -10.96 -9.31
CA LEU A 360 9.42 -10.31 -8.11
C LEU A 360 9.83 -11.06 -6.82
N TYR A 361 10.16 -10.35 -5.74
CA TYR A 361 10.59 -10.95 -4.48
C TYR A 361 9.45 -11.69 -3.76
N SER A 362 8.28 -11.05 -3.63
CA SER A 362 7.06 -11.62 -3.07
C SER A 362 6.08 -12.07 -4.15
N GLN A 363 5.17 -12.98 -3.81
CA GLN A 363 4.01 -13.33 -4.66
C GLN A 363 2.82 -12.39 -4.43
N GLU A 364 2.90 -11.50 -3.45
CA GLU A 364 1.85 -10.50 -3.19
C GLU A 364 1.68 -9.55 -4.36
N ALA A 365 0.42 -9.24 -4.69
CA ALA A 365 0.09 -8.40 -5.84
C ALA A 365 0.65 -6.98 -5.74
N ALA A 366 0.83 -6.47 -4.51
CA ALA A 366 1.31 -5.12 -4.22
C ALA A 366 2.84 -5.00 -4.19
N ASP A 367 3.60 -6.10 -4.14
CA ASP A 367 5.06 -6.02 -4.15
C ASP A 367 5.57 -5.58 -5.53
N MET A 368 6.58 -4.71 -5.54
CA MET A 368 7.19 -4.15 -6.74
C MET A 368 8.73 -4.34 -6.75
N HIS A 369 9.28 -5.12 -5.82
CA HIS A 369 10.71 -5.38 -5.74
C HIS A 369 11.14 -6.46 -6.75
N TYR A 370 11.91 -6.05 -7.77
CA TYR A 370 12.47 -6.95 -8.78
C TYR A 370 13.93 -7.28 -8.49
N ARG A 371 14.29 -8.56 -8.56
CA ARG A 371 15.68 -9.06 -8.53
C ARG A 371 16.03 -9.74 -9.85
N VAL A 372 17.32 -9.77 -10.19
CA VAL A 372 17.78 -10.53 -11.36
C VAL A 372 17.63 -12.02 -11.08
N ARG A 373 16.92 -12.74 -11.95
CA ARG A 373 16.80 -14.20 -11.92
C ARG A 373 17.84 -14.85 -12.84
N ASP A 374 17.80 -14.49 -14.12
CA ASP A 374 18.62 -15.11 -15.16
C ASP A 374 19.21 -14.06 -16.11
N LYS A 375 20.34 -14.40 -16.74
CA LYS A 375 21.00 -13.58 -17.77
C LYS A 375 21.33 -14.44 -18.99
N ILE A 376 20.65 -14.18 -20.09
CA ILE A 376 20.91 -14.82 -21.38
C ILE A 376 21.96 -13.99 -22.11
N ASN A 377 23.23 -14.38 -22.01
CA ASN A 377 24.36 -13.67 -22.63
C ASN A 377 24.51 -14.05 -24.11
N GLN A 378 23.48 -13.79 -24.90
CA GLN A 378 23.46 -13.99 -26.34
C GLN A 378 22.84 -12.76 -27.02
N LYS A 379 23.39 -12.37 -28.17
CA LYS A 379 22.78 -11.36 -29.02
C LYS A 379 21.53 -11.93 -29.68
N LEU A 380 20.37 -11.50 -29.18
CA LEU A 380 19.06 -11.92 -29.68
C LEU A 380 18.40 -10.74 -30.40
N GLU A 381 17.89 -10.95 -31.60
CA GLU A 381 17.16 -9.93 -32.37
C GLU A 381 15.69 -10.35 -32.54
N CYS A 382 14.77 -9.41 -32.34
CA CYS A 382 13.34 -9.67 -32.50
C CYS A 382 12.56 -8.37 -32.77
N ASN A 383 11.44 -8.50 -33.50
CA ASN A 383 10.44 -7.45 -33.66
C ASN A 383 9.59 -7.31 -32.39
N LEU A 384 9.16 -8.44 -31.82
CA LEU A 384 8.36 -8.52 -30.60
C LEU A 384 9.04 -9.49 -29.62
N LEU A 385 9.08 -9.11 -28.35
CA LEU A 385 9.61 -9.90 -27.25
C LEU A 385 8.46 -10.28 -26.34
N VAL A 386 8.37 -11.55 -25.96
CA VAL A 386 7.40 -12.04 -24.99
C VAL A 386 8.14 -12.80 -23.91
N VAL A 387 7.69 -12.66 -22.67
CA VAL A 387 8.17 -13.44 -21.53
C VAL A 387 7.03 -14.29 -20.99
N CYS A 388 7.35 -15.54 -20.67
CA CYS A 388 6.46 -16.51 -20.02
C CYS A 388 7.07 -16.92 -18.68
N THR A 389 6.51 -17.92 -17.99
CA THR A 389 6.97 -18.27 -16.64
C THR A 389 8.43 -18.75 -16.62
N ASN A 390 8.81 -19.56 -17.62
CA ASN A 390 10.13 -20.18 -17.75
C ASN A 390 10.79 -19.98 -19.14
N HIS A 391 10.13 -19.25 -20.03
CA HIS A 391 10.57 -19.07 -21.42
C HIS A 391 10.55 -17.61 -21.83
N ILE A 392 11.43 -17.25 -22.77
CA ILE A 392 11.27 -16.07 -23.60
C ILE A 392 10.88 -16.52 -25.01
N VAL A 393 10.01 -15.75 -25.65
CA VAL A 393 9.60 -15.99 -27.03
C VAL A 393 9.99 -14.80 -27.88
N LEU A 394 10.79 -15.08 -28.91
CA LEU A 394 11.29 -14.10 -29.87
C LEU A 394 10.47 -14.20 -31.14
N CYS A 395 9.91 -13.07 -31.56
CA CYS A 395 9.20 -12.98 -32.83
C CYS A 395 10.07 -12.22 -33.84
N GLN A 396 10.36 -12.85 -34.97
CA GLN A 396 11.08 -12.24 -36.09
C GLN A 396 10.28 -12.44 -37.38
N GLU A 397 9.64 -11.38 -37.85
CA GLU A 397 8.75 -11.39 -39.01
C GLU A 397 7.68 -12.52 -38.97
N LYS A 398 7.91 -13.63 -39.68
CA LYS A 398 7.01 -14.80 -39.76
C LYS A 398 7.41 -15.95 -38.82
N ARG A 399 8.51 -15.79 -38.10
CA ARG A 399 9.17 -16.83 -37.30
C ARG A 399 9.00 -16.54 -35.82
N LEU A 400 8.61 -17.55 -35.05
CA LEU A 400 8.47 -17.48 -33.60
C LEU A 400 9.41 -18.51 -32.97
N GLN A 401 10.28 -18.10 -32.04
CA GLN A 401 11.24 -18.97 -31.37
C GLN A 401 11.03 -18.96 -29.87
N CYS A 402 10.88 -20.14 -29.27
CA CYS A 402 10.81 -20.31 -27.82
C CYS A 402 12.19 -20.71 -27.29
N LEU A 403 12.73 -19.92 -26.38
CA LEU A 403 13.97 -20.20 -25.67
C LEU A 403 13.69 -20.28 -24.18
N ASN A 404 14.38 -21.18 -23.49
CA ASN A 404 14.43 -21.15 -22.04
C ASN A 404 15.38 -20.07 -21.53
N PHE A 405 15.45 -19.88 -20.20
CA PHE A 405 16.27 -18.83 -19.60
C PHE A 405 17.78 -19.09 -19.60
N THR A 406 18.23 -20.26 -20.06
CA THR A 406 19.65 -20.49 -20.37
C THR A 406 20.01 -20.03 -21.79
N GLY A 407 19.01 -19.66 -22.60
CA GLY A 407 19.18 -19.26 -23.99
C GLY A 407 19.24 -20.43 -24.97
N LEU A 408 18.82 -21.64 -24.56
CA LEU A 408 18.66 -22.77 -25.47
C LEU A 408 17.30 -22.67 -26.16
N ARG A 409 17.30 -22.77 -27.49
CA ARG A 409 16.08 -22.83 -28.29
C ARG A 409 15.44 -24.20 -28.12
N GLU A 410 14.23 -24.22 -27.57
CA GLU A 410 13.46 -25.45 -27.39
C GLU A 410 12.54 -25.71 -28.57
N ARG A 411 11.92 -24.65 -29.12
CA ARG A 411 10.97 -24.76 -30.23
C ARG A 411 11.00 -23.57 -31.16
N GLU A 412 10.46 -23.80 -32.34
CA GLU A 412 10.33 -22.79 -33.38
C GLU A 412 9.09 -23.07 -34.23
N TRP A 413 8.37 -22.00 -34.57
CA TRP A 413 7.23 -22.03 -35.47
C TRP A 413 7.50 -21.09 -36.64
N GLN A 414 7.24 -21.58 -37.85
CA GLN A 414 7.28 -20.80 -39.07
C GLN A 414 5.84 -20.62 -39.55
N LEU A 415 5.38 -19.37 -39.64
CA LEU A 415 4.00 -19.03 -40.03
C LEU A 415 3.94 -18.53 -41.46
N ASP A 416 2.73 -18.53 -42.04
CA ASP A 416 2.50 -18.19 -43.44
C ASP A 416 2.71 -16.69 -43.72
N SER A 417 2.47 -15.85 -42.71
CA SER A 417 2.50 -14.39 -42.83
C SER A 417 3.16 -13.72 -41.62
N MET A 418 3.48 -12.43 -41.77
CA MET A 418 4.18 -11.65 -40.75
C MET A 418 3.29 -11.50 -39.51
N ILE A 419 3.86 -11.76 -38.34
CA ILE A 419 3.21 -11.57 -37.05
C ILE A 419 3.15 -10.07 -36.76
N ARG A 420 1.93 -9.55 -36.62
CA ARG A 420 1.65 -8.13 -36.33
C ARG A 420 1.40 -7.90 -34.84
N TYR A 421 0.74 -8.85 -34.20
CA TYR A 421 0.34 -8.76 -32.80
C TYR A 421 0.55 -10.11 -32.09
N ILE A 422 1.00 -10.05 -30.84
CA ILE A 422 1.18 -11.22 -29.97
C ILE A 422 0.76 -10.87 -28.53
N LYS A 423 -0.03 -11.74 -27.91
CA LYS A 423 -0.43 -11.61 -26.50
C LYS A 423 -0.40 -12.96 -25.79
N VAL A 424 0.10 -12.97 -24.55
CA VAL A 424 0.02 -14.16 -23.69
C VAL A 424 -1.40 -14.24 -23.12
N VAL A 425 -2.15 -15.30 -23.47
CA VAL A 425 -3.52 -15.51 -22.97
C VAL A 425 -3.55 -16.28 -21.65
N GLY A 426 -2.40 -16.81 -21.22
CA GLY A 426 -2.25 -17.52 -19.94
C GLY A 426 -2.11 -19.04 -20.10
N GLY A 427 -1.90 -19.73 -18.99
CA GLY A 427 -1.73 -21.18 -18.93
C GLY A 427 -0.80 -21.60 -17.79
N PRO A 428 -0.69 -22.92 -17.52
CA PRO A 428 0.28 -23.43 -16.57
C PRO A 428 1.72 -23.24 -17.13
N PRO A 429 2.73 -23.18 -16.26
CA PRO A 429 4.12 -23.02 -16.69
C PRO A 429 4.52 -24.06 -17.73
N ASN A 430 5.20 -23.62 -18.80
CA ASN A 430 5.63 -24.42 -19.96
C ASN A 430 4.51 -24.81 -20.94
N ARG A 431 3.25 -24.48 -20.65
CA ARG A 431 2.10 -24.69 -21.55
C ARG A 431 1.28 -23.42 -21.71
N GLU A 432 1.92 -22.25 -21.59
CA GLU A 432 1.25 -20.98 -21.78
C GLU A 432 0.75 -20.83 -23.23
N GLY A 433 -0.46 -20.31 -23.38
CA GLY A 433 -1.02 -19.97 -24.68
C GLY A 433 -0.59 -18.57 -25.15
N LEU A 434 -0.24 -18.47 -26.42
CA LEU A 434 0.05 -17.24 -27.16
C LEU A 434 -1.00 -17.05 -28.24
N LEU A 435 -1.58 -15.87 -28.30
CA LEU A 435 -2.54 -15.46 -29.32
C LEU A 435 -1.84 -14.54 -30.32
N LEU A 436 -1.98 -14.85 -31.60
CA LEU A 436 -1.26 -14.23 -32.69
C LEU A 436 -2.22 -13.64 -33.72
N GLY A 437 -1.93 -12.41 -34.15
CA GLY A 437 -2.57 -11.78 -35.30
C GLY A 437 -1.57 -11.60 -36.43
N LEU A 438 -1.89 -12.14 -37.60
CA LEU A 438 -1.04 -12.11 -38.78
C LEU A 438 -1.46 -11.02 -39.79
N LYS A 439 -0.51 -10.60 -40.63
CA LYS A 439 -0.74 -9.61 -41.70
C LYS A 439 -1.70 -10.11 -42.80
N ASN A 440 -1.89 -11.41 -42.95
CA ASN A 440 -2.86 -11.98 -43.91
C ASN A 440 -4.28 -12.12 -43.30
N GLY A 441 -4.53 -11.59 -42.09
CA GLY A 441 -5.84 -11.65 -41.44
C GLY A 441 -6.09 -12.91 -40.60
N GLN A 442 -5.17 -13.87 -40.56
CA GLN A 442 -5.32 -15.08 -39.75
C GLN A 442 -5.07 -14.79 -38.25
N VAL A 443 -5.96 -15.32 -37.39
CA VAL A 443 -5.75 -15.38 -35.95
C VAL A 443 -5.40 -16.81 -35.56
N LEU A 444 -4.25 -16.97 -34.91
CA LEU A 444 -3.73 -18.28 -34.48
C LEU A 444 -3.50 -18.29 -32.96
N LYS A 445 -3.65 -19.45 -32.35
CA LYS A 445 -3.30 -19.72 -30.95
C LYS A 445 -2.25 -20.81 -30.88
N ILE A 446 -1.13 -20.52 -30.22
CA ILE A 446 -0.01 -21.45 -30.04
C ILE A 446 0.13 -21.76 -28.55
N PHE A 447 0.34 -23.02 -28.19
CA PHE A 447 0.76 -23.39 -26.84
C PHE A 447 2.25 -23.71 -26.85
N LEU A 448 3.00 -23.28 -25.83
CA LEU A 448 4.46 -23.46 -25.81
C LEU A 448 4.91 -24.93 -25.87
N ASP A 449 4.10 -25.87 -25.39
CA ASP A 449 4.37 -27.31 -25.44
C ASP A 449 3.89 -27.98 -26.74
N ASN A 450 3.10 -27.29 -27.55
CA ASN A 450 2.52 -27.83 -28.77
C ASN A 450 3.29 -27.36 -30.01
N ALA A 451 3.59 -28.30 -30.91
CA ALA A 451 4.25 -28.02 -32.18
C ALA A 451 3.33 -27.32 -33.20
N PHE A 452 2.01 -27.53 -33.10
CA PHE A 452 1.07 -27.07 -34.12
C PHE A 452 0.28 -25.84 -33.67
N PRO A 453 0.31 -24.73 -34.43
CA PRO A 453 -0.60 -23.61 -34.22
C PRO A 453 -2.05 -24.02 -34.43
N VAL A 454 -2.92 -23.63 -33.50
CA VAL A 454 -4.37 -23.78 -33.63
C VAL A 454 -4.92 -22.57 -34.38
N HIS A 455 -5.48 -22.79 -35.55
CA HIS A 455 -6.20 -21.74 -36.28
C HIS A 455 -7.53 -21.45 -35.57
N LEU A 456 -7.83 -20.15 -35.36
CA LEU A 456 -9.08 -19.73 -34.73
C LEU A 456 -10.04 -19.11 -35.75
N LEU A 457 -9.58 -18.12 -36.52
CA LEU A 457 -10.40 -17.45 -37.54
C LEU A 457 -9.54 -16.75 -38.59
N THR A 458 -10.17 -16.25 -39.65
CA THR A 458 -9.51 -15.42 -40.67
C THR A 458 -10.40 -14.23 -41.03
N VAL A 459 -9.84 -13.03 -40.90
CA VAL A 459 -10.46 -11.76 -41.27
C VAL A 459 -9.98 -11.35 -42.66
N SER A 460 -10.75 -10.53 -43.38
CA SER A 460 -10.45 -10.05 -44.73
C SER A 460 -9.23 -9.13 -44.83
N SER A 461 -8.83 -8.49 -43.74
CA SER A 461 -7.74 -7.49 -43.71
C SER A 461 -6.67 -7.85 -42.68
N ALA A 462 -5.52 -7.18 -42.77
CA ALA A 462 -4.41 -7.38 -41.87
C ALA A 462 -4.79 -7.02 -40.43
N ILE A 463 -4.36 -7.84 -39.47
CA ILE A 463 -4.71 -7.61 -38.07
C ILE A 463 -3.81 -6.52 -37.48
N ARG A 464 -4.42 -5.52 -36.86
CA ARG A 464 -3.75 -4.43 -36.13
C ARG A 464 -3.54 -4.79 -34.67
N CYS A 465 -4.62 -5.14 -33.98
CA CYS A 465 -4.59 -5.64 -32.61
C CYS A 465 -5.80 -6.52 -32.36
N LEU A 466 -5.75 -7.29 -31.28
CA LEU A 466 -6.82 -8.21 -30.92
C LEU A 466 -6.78 -8.47 -29.43
N ASP A 467 -7.93 -8.82 -28.86
CA ASP A 467 -8.02 -9.22 -27.46
C ASP A 467 -9.06 -10.31 -27.25
N LEU A 468 -8.81 -11.12 -26.23
CA LEU A 468 -9.64 -12.25 -25.84
C LEU A 468 -10.23 -11.98 -24.46
N ASN A 469 -11.53 -12.22 -24.30
CA ASN A 469 -12.20 -12.08 -23.01
C ASN A 469 -11.69 -13.13 -21.99
N SER A 470 -12.02 -12.96 -20.71
CA SER A 470 -11.46 -13.76 -19.61
C SER A 470 -11.91 -15.23 -19.66
N SER A 471 -13.15 -15.50 -20.08
CA SER A 471 -13.69 -16.85 -20.32
C SER A 471 -13.16 -17.50 -21.60
N ARG A 472 -12.52 -16.72 -22.49
CA ARG A 472 -11.93 -17.18 -23.76
C ARG A 472 -12.95 -17.64 -24.81
N HIS A 473 -14.20 -17.19 -24.70
CA HIS A 473 -15.28 -17.47 -25.64
C HIS A 473 -15.53 -16.35 -26.64
N ARG A 474 -14.99 -15.15 -26.43
CA ARG A 474 -15.17 -14.01 -27.34
C ARG A 474 -13.83 -13.39 -27.71
N LEU A 475 -13.65 -13.14 -29.00
CA LEU A 475 -12.44 -12.57 -29.58
C LEU A 475 -12.79 -11.27 -30.30
N ALA A 476 -12.17 -10.17 -29.87
CA ALA A 476 -12.25 -8.88 -30.53
C ALA A 476 -11.01 -8.69 -31.41
N VAL A 477 -11.20 -8.30 -32.66
CA VAL A 477 -10.14 -8.05 -33.63
C VAL A 477 -10.34 -6.67 -34.24
N VAL A 478 -9.29 -5.85 -34.21
CA VAL A 478 -9.25 -4.60 -34.98
C VAL A 478 -8.32 -4.81 -36.17
N ASP A 479 -8.85 -4.56 -37.37
CA ASP A 479 -8.09 -4.69 -38.61
C ASP A 479 -7.43 -3.37 -39.04
N ASP A 480 -6.69 -3.39 -40.15
CA ASP A 480 -6.03 -2.20 -40.68
C ASP A 480 -7.00 -1.18 -41.30
N ASN A 481 -8.24 -1.55 -41.60
CA ASN A 481 -9.30 -0.64 -42.06
C ASN A 481 -9.97 0.10 -40.90
N SER A 482 -9.51 -0.11 -39.68
CA SER A 482 -10.10 0.42 -38.45
C SER A 482 -11.51 -0.12 -38.18
N ASP A 483 -11.80 -1.33 -38.64
CA ASP A 483 -13.01 -2.05 -38.27
C ASP A 483 -12.72 -2.93 -37.04
N LEU A 484 -13.54 -2.79 -36.00
CA LEU A 484 -13.58 -3.69 -34.84
C LEU A 484 -14.60 -4.78 -35.12
N LEU A 485 -14.16 -6.03 -35.09
CA LEU A 485 -14.96 -7.23 -35.33
C LEU A 485 -14.92 -8.11 -34.08
N VAL A 486 -16.09 -8.49 -33.57
CA VAL A 486 -16.20 -9.35 -32.38
C VAL A 486 -16.82 -10.69 -32.75
N TYR A 487 -16.10 -11.77 -32.44
CA TYR A 487 -16.46 -13.15 -32.78
C TYR A 487 -16.67 -14.01 -31.54
N THR A 488 -17.51 -15.04 -31.67
CA THR A 488 -17.63 -16.15 -30.70
C THR A 488 -16.67 -17.28 -31.05
N LEU A 489 -16.10 -17.94 -30.03
CA LEU A 489 -15.22 -19.10 -30.16
C LEU A 489 -15.80 -20.30 -29.39
N PRO A 490 -15.75 -21.53 -29.95
CA PRO A 490 -14.99 -21.92 -31.15
C PRO A 490 -15.71 -21.75 -32.51
N GLU A 491 -17.00 -21.41 -32.55
CA GLU A 491 -17.83 -21.46 -33.76
C GLU A 491 -17.43 -20.44 -34.84
N GLY A 492 -16.76 -19.35 -34.46
CA GLY A 492 -16.28 -18.32 -35.38
C GLY A 492 -17.37 -17.38 -35.91
N GLU A 493 -18.54 -17.34 -35.26
CA GLU A 493 -19.65 -16.48 -35.65
C GLU A 493 -19.37 -15.00 -35.29
N LEU A 494 -19.65 -14.09 -36.22
CA LEU A 494 -19.52 -12.64 -36.00
C LEU A 494 -20.74 -12.14 -35.20
N LEU A 495 -20.50 -11.58 -34.01
CA LEU A 495 -21.54 -11.03 -33.16
C LEU A 495 -21.94 -9.61 -33.60
N TYR A 496 -20.96 -8.72 -33.76
CA TYR A 496 -21.17 -7.34 -34.20
C TYR A 496 -19.85 -6.72 -34.71
N SER A 497 -19.99 -5.56 -35.37
CA SER A 497 -18.87 -4.78 -35.90
C SER A 497 -19.03 -3.29 -35.60
N GLU A 498 -17.94 -2.61 -35.28
CA GLU A 498 -17.87 -1.16 -35.06
C GLU A 498 -16.80 -0.54 -35.95
N LYS A 499 -16.98 0.73 -36.36
CA LYS A 499 -16.05 1.43 -37.25
C LYS A 499 -15.20 2.46 -36.53
N GLY A 500 -14.02 2.76 -37.08
CA GLY A 500 -13.13 3.80 -36.60
C GLY A 500 -12.31 3.42 -35.37
N ALA A 501 -12.15 2.12 -35.09
CA ALA A 501 -11.37 1.62 -33.97
C ALA A 501 -9.87 1.56 -34.30
N ASN A 502 -9.04 1.85 -33.31
CA ASN A 502 -7.58 1.79 -33.40
C ASN A 502 -6.97 0.79 -32.41
N SER A 503 -7.56 0.67 -31.23
CA SER A 503 -7.24 -0.38 -30.26
C SER A 503 -8.49 -0.89 -29.55
N VAL A 504 -8.45 -2.12 -29.06
CA VAL A 504 -9.55 -2.76 -28.31
C VAL A 504 -9.00 -3.58 -27.15
N VAL A 505 -9.73 -3.58 -26.03
CA VAL A 505 -9.41 -4.36 -24.84
C VAL A 505 -10.68 -4.84 -24.15
N TRP A 506 -10.71 -6.10 -23.71
CA TRP A 506 -11.78 -6.63 -22.87
C TRP A 506 -11.59 -6.25 -21.40
N ASN A 507 -12.70 -6.05 -20.69
CA ASN A 507 -12.65 -5.84 -19.26
C ASN A 507 -12.28 -7.15 -18.54
N THR A 508 -11.23 -7.12 -17.72
CA THR A 508 -10.78 -8.32 -16.99
C THR A 508 -11.71 -8.76 -15.86
N SER A 509 -12.61 -7.89 -15.41
CA SER A 509 -13.59 -8.17 -14.36
C SER A 509 -14.98 -8.50 -14.90
N CYS A 510 -15.29 -8.12 -16.15
CA CYS A 510 -16.59 -8.35 -16.77
C CYS A 510 -16.45 -8.75 -18.24
N ASP A 511 -16.77 -10.00 -18.53
CA ASP A 511 -16.54 -10.61 -19.83
C ASP A 511 -17.43 -10.11 -20.98
N ALA A 512 -18.54 -9.45 -20.64
CA ALA A 512 -19.46 -8.88 -21.61
C ALA A 512 -19.05 -7.45 -22.04
N MET A 513 -18.02 -6.86 -21.42
CA MET A 513 -17.62 -5.48 -21.66
C MET A 513 -16.28 -5.37 -22.35
N LEU A 514 -16.21 -4.47 -23.33
CA LEU A 514 -14.97 -4.05 -23.94
C LEU A 514 -14.90 -2.53 -24.02
N CYS A 515 -13.68 -2.02 -24.17
CA CYS A 515 -13.43 -0.66 -24.56
C CYS A 515 -12.60 -0.65 -25.84
N TYR A 516 -12.96 0.20 -26.79
CA TYR A 516 -12.12 0.51 -27.94
C TYR A 516 -11.90 2.01 -28.06
N SER A 517 -10.71 2.39 -28.54
CA SER A 517 -10.39 3.79 -28.80
C SER A 517 -10.32 4.05 -30.29
N GLY A 518 -10.74 5.24 -30.70
CA GLY A 518 -10.92 5.61 -32.10
C GLY A 518 -11.35 7.06 -32.24
N ASN A 519 -10.91 7.76 -33.28
CA ASN A 519 -11.35 9.15 -33.56
C ASN A 519 -11.25 10.11 -32.36
N SER A 520 -10.20 9.99 -31.53
CA SER A 520 -10.02 10.78 -30.29
C SER A 520 -11.12 10.57 -29.23
N THR A 521 -11.74 9.38 -29.22
CA THR A 521 -12.80 8.98 -28.30
C THR A 521 -12.54 7.57 -27.77
N PHE A 522 -13.01 7.31 -26.56
CA PHE A 522 -13.09 5.99 -25.94
C PHE A 522 -14.54 5.55 -25.95
N ASN A 523 -14.78 4.34 -26.45
CA ASN A 523 -16.11 3.78 -26.60
C ASN A 523 -16.21 2.54 -25.72
N ILE A 524 -16.99 2.66 -24.63
CA ILE A 524 -17.27 1.55 -23.73
C ILE A 524 -18.54 0.86 -24.23
N LYS A 525 -18.40 -0.41 -24.62
CA LYS A 525 -19.52 -1.21 -25.13
C LYS A 525 -19.74 -2.41 -24.22
N ALA A 526 -20.98 -2.58 -23.80
CA ALA A 526 -21.44 -3.81 -23.16
C ALA A 526 -22.23 -4.62 -24.18
N ASP A 527 -21.85 -5.88 -24.38
CA ASP A 527 -22.48 -6.83 -25.30
C ASP A 527 -22.86 -6.21 -26.66
N ASN A 528 -24.12 -6.35 -27.10
CA ASN A 528 -24.60 -5.78 -28.37
C ASN A 528 -25.35 -4.44 -28.19
N PHE A 529 -25.06 -3.70 -27.11
CA PHE A 529 -25.67 -2.39 -26.88
C PHE A 529 -24.90 -1.26 -27.58
N PRO A 530 -25.51 -0.08 -27.78
CA PRO A 530 -24.81 1.09 -28.29
C PRO A 530 -23.64 1.48 -27.37
N PRO A 531 -22.46 1.81 -27.92
CA PRO A 531 -21.31 2.22 -27.12
C PRO A 531 -21.55 3.56 -26.43
N HIS A 532 -21.03 3.70 -25.21
CA HIS A 532 -20.95 4.98 -24.52
C HIS A 532 -19.63 5.69 -24.88
N GLU A 533 -19.72 6.87 -25.46
CA GLU A 533 -18.59 7.63 -25.98
C GLU A 533 -18.07 8.66 -24.97
N GLN A 534 -16.76 8.65 -24.74
CA GLN A 534 -16.05 9.63 -23.91
C GLN A 534 -14.90 10.25 -24.70
N LYS A 535 -14.83 11.58 -24.76
CA LYS A 535 -13.79 12.31 -25.50
C LYS A 535 -12.46 12.26 -24.76
N LEU A 536 -11.57 11.37 -25.21
CA LEU A 536 -10.23 11.15 -24.66
C LEU A 536 -9.25 10.78 -25.78
N GLN A 537 -8.05 11.36 -25.73
CA GLN A 537 -6.98 11.06 -26.68
C GLN A 537 -6.12 9.90 -26.20
N GLY A 538 -5.78 8.98 -27.10
CA GLY A 538 -4.83 7.89 -26.83
C GLY A 538 -5.34 6.52 -27.28
N PHE A 539 -4.57 5.50 -26.94
CA PHE A 539 -4.88 4.10 -27.17
C PHE A 539 -5.33 3.46 -25.86
N VAL A 540 -6.47 2.76 -25.88
CA VAL A 540 -6.81 1.87 -24.77
C VAL A 540 -5.90 0.64 -24.82
N VAL A 541 -5.25 0.34 -23.70
CA VAL A 541 -4.29 -0.77 -23.57
C VAL A 541 -4.64 -1.73 -22.44
N GLY A 542 -5.50 -1.32 -21.51
CA GLY A 542 -6.02 -2.16 -20.42
C GLY A 542 -7.40 -1.71 -19.95
N PHE A 543 -8.22 -2.63 -19.46
CA PHE A 543 -9.52 -2.34 -18.86
C PHE A 543 -9.79 -3.33 -17.72
N SER A 544 -9.95 -2.82 -16.49
CA SER A 544 -10.20 -3.63 -15.29
C SER A 544 -11.19 -2.93 -14.36
N GLY A 545 -12.32 -3.58 -14.08
CA GLY A 545 -13.38 -3.00 -13.26
C GLY A 545 -13.93 -1.71 -13.89
N SER A 546 -13.88 -0.61 -13.14
CA SER A 546 -14.26 0.73 -13.62
C SER A 546 -13.08 1.53 -14.21
N LYS A 547 -11.88 0.97 -14.30
CA LYS A 547 -10.63 1.67 -14.67
C LYS A 547 -10.14 1.27 -16.05
N ILE A 548 -9.90 2.27 -16.89
CA ILE A 548 -9.32 2.13 -18.23
C ILE A 548 -7.89 2.66 -18.23
N PHE A 549 -6.95 1.88 -18.74
CA PHE A 549 -5.56 2.29 -18.92
C PHE A 549 -5.36 2.83 -20.33
N CYS A 550 -5.01 4.12 -20.41
CA CYS A 550 -4.82 4.88 -21.63
C CYS A 550 -3.33 5.16 -21.84
N LEU A 551 -2.82 4.86 -23.04
CA LEU A 551 -1.51 5.30 -23.47
C LEU A 551 -1.65 6.41 -24.52
N HIS A 552 -1.18 7.60 -24.18
CA HIS A 552 -1.10 8.73 -25.10
C HIS A 552 0.36 9.14 -25.30
N VAL A 553 0.87 8.98 -26.53
CA VAL A 553 2.29 9.21 -26.88
C VAL A 553 3.22 8.33 -26.03
N ILE A 554 3.74 8.85 -24.92
CA ILE A 554 4.60 8.15 -23.95
C ILE A 554 4.01 8.10 -22.54
N SER A 555 2.92 8.83 -22.27
CA SER A 555 2.30 8.91 -20.95
C SER A 555 1.19 7.88 -20.80
N MET A 556 1.27 7.09 -19.73
CA MET A 556 0.22 6.17 -19.30
C MET A 556 -0.65 6.86 -18.23
N SER A 557 -1.96 6.82 -18.39
CA SER A 557 -2.93 7.37 -17.44
C SER A 557 -4.06 6.38 -17.15
N THR A 558 -4.58 6.42 -15.93
CA THR A 558 -5.75 5.64 -15.52
C THR A 558 -6.99 6.53 -15.55
N VAL A 559 -8.03 6.11 -16.26
CA VAL A 559 -9.31 6.82 -16.41
C VAL A 559 -10.40 6.02 -15.72
N GLU A 560 -11.12 6.63 -14.78
CA GLU A 560 -12.31 6.03 -14.17
C GLU A 560 -13.54 6.30 -15.01
N VAL A 561 -14.34 5.27 -15.25
CA VAL A 561 -15.54 5.32 -16.08
C VAL A 561 -16.77 4.90 -15.27
N PRO A 562 -17.82 5.75 -15.19
CA PRO A 562 -19.07 5.39 -14.52
C PRO A 562 -19.81 4.30 -15.30
N GLN A 563 -20.34 3.30 -14.59
CA GLN A 563 -21.00 2.13 -15.20
C GLN A 563 -22.53 2.22 -15.22
N SER A 564 -23.11 3.39 -14.93
CA SER A 564 -24.56 3.58 -14.89
C SER A 564 -25.21 3.39 -16.28
N ALA A 565 -24.61 3.93 -17.35
CA ALA A 565 -25.16 3.79 -18.71
C ALA A 565 -25.29 2.33 -19.17
N PRO A 566 -24.24 1.47 -19.13
CA PRO A 566 -24.39 0.07 -19.49
C PRO A 566 -25.34 -0.68 -18.56
N MET A 567 -25.42 -0.33 -17.27
CA MET A 567 -26.39 -0.94 -16.35
C MET A 567 -27.84 -0.68 -16.80
N TYR A 568 -28.21 0.58 -17.11
CA TYR A 568 -29.56 0.90 -17.59
C TYR A 568 -29.87 0.23 -18.94
N GLN A 569 -28.89 0.07 -19.82
CA GLN A 569 -29.08 -0.65 -21.09
C GLN A 569 -29.51 -2.11 -20.89
N TYR A 570 -28.89 -2.82 -19.92
CA TYR A 570 -29.35 -4.18 -19.55
C TYR A 570 -30.71 -4.16 -18.87
N LEU A 571 -30.97 -3.15 -18.03
CA LEU A 571 -32.24 -2.97 -17.34
C LEU A 571 -33.41 -2.81 -18.31
N ASP A 572 -33.25 -1.98 -19.35
CA ASP A 572 -34.27 -1.71 -20.37
C ASP A 572 -34.63 -2.95 -21.19
N LYS A 573 -33.77 -3.98 -21.19
CA LYS A 573 -34.03 -5.29 -21.80
C LYS A 573 -34.46 -6.37 -20.79
N ASN A 574 -34.78 -6.00 -19.55
CA ASN A 574 -35.12 -6.91 -18.46
C ASN A 574 -34.02 -7.95 -18.16
N MET A 575 -32.74 -7.57 -18.33
CA MET A 575 -31.59 -8.44 -18.03
C MET A 575 -31.00 -8.10 -16.66
N CYS A 576 -31.73 -8.44 -15.60
CA CYS A 576 -31.39 -8.00 -14.24
C CYS A 576 -30.08 -8.60 -13.70
N LYS A 577 -29.72 -9.84 -14.09
CA LYS A 577 -28.49 -10.54 -13.63
C LYS A 577 -27.25 -9.83 -14.13
N GLU A 578 -27.26 -9.50 -15.40
CA GLU A 578 -26.19 -8.82 -16.10
C GLU A 578 -26.08 -7.39 -15.58
N ALA A 579 -27.20 -6.67 -15.42
CA ALA A 579 -27.22 -5.33 -14.82
C ALA A 579 -26.60 -5.31 -13.40
N TYR A 580 -26.91 -6.31 -12.57
CA TYR A 580 -26.30 -6.47 -11.24
C TYR A 580 -24.78 -6.65 -11.31
N SER A 581 -24.29 -7.48 -12.23
CA SER A 581 -22.86 -7.71 -12.41
C SER A 581 -22.09 -6.43 -12.80
N ILE A 582 -22.71 -5.59 -13.65
CA ILE A 582 -22.17 -4.28 -14.06
C ILE A 582 -22.20 -3.30 -12.89
N ALA A 583 -23.30 -3.27 -12.13
CA ALA A 583 -23.46 -2.41 -10.96
C ALA A 583 -22.36 -2.67 -9.90
N CYS A 584 -21.95 -3.93 -9.71
CA CYS A 584 -20.85 -4.30 -8.82
C CYS A 584 -19.49 -3.68 -9.21
N LEU A 585 -19.28 -3.27 -10.47
CA LEU A 585 -18.04 -2.64 -10.92
C LEU A 585 -17.91 -1.18 -10.47
N GLY A 586 -19.05 -0.52 -10.19
CA GLY A 586 -19.09 0.86 -9.70
C GLY A 586 -20.25 1.67 -10.29
N VAL A 587 -21.35 1.78 -9.53
CA VAL A 587 -22.50 2.66 -9.79
C VAL A 587 -22.94 3.37 -8.51
N THR A 588 -23.80 4.39 -8.64
CA THR A 588 -24.26 5.20 -7.50
C THR A 588 -25.32 4.47 -6.65
N ASP A 589 -25.53 4.91 -5.40
CA ASP A 589 -26.60 4.36 -4.55
C ASP A 589 -28.01 4.58 -5.14
N GLY A 590 -28.19 5.64 -5.93
CA GLY A 590 -29.43 5.88 -6.69
C GLY A 590 -29.69 4.78 -7.71
N ASP A 591 -28.65 4.39 -8.45
CA ASP A 591 -28.71 3.34 -9.46
C ASP A 591 -28.99 1.96 -8.85
N TRP A 592 -28.41 1.65 -7.68
CA TRP A 592 -28.70 0.40 -6.95
C TRP A 592 -30.17 0.26 -6.56
N ARG A 593 -30.83 1.34 -6.11
CA ARG A 593 -32.26 1.31 -5.80
C ARG A 593 -33.11 1.15 -7.05
N ALA A 594 -32.72 1.79 -8.16
CA ALA A 594 -33.41 1.64 -9.44
C ALA A 594 -33.35 0.19 -9.95
N LEU A 595 -32.17 -0.44 -9.88
CA LEU A 595 -31.98 -1.85 -10.23
C LEU A 595 -32.82 -2.78 -9.35
N GLY A 596 -32.82 -2.57 -8.03
CA GLY A 596 -33.62 -3.37 -7.10
C GLY A 596 -35.12 -3.32 -7.40
N ARG A 597 -35.66 -2.14 -7.74
CA ARG A 597 -37.08 -1.99 -8.12
C ARG A 597 -37.41 -2.64 -9.46
N ALA A 598 -36.58 -2.45 -10.48
CA ALA A 598 -36.81 -3.08 -11.77
C ALA A 598 -36.74 -4.62 -11.69
N ALA A 599 -35.77 -5.15 -10.92
CA ALA A 599 -35.67 -6.59 -10.68
C ALA A 599 -36.88 -7.17 -9.93
N LEU A 600 -37.52 -6.37 -9.07
CA LEU A 600 -38.76 -6.76 -8.39
C LEU A 600 -39.93 -6.88 -9.39
N HIS A 601 -40.13 -5.89 -10.26
CA HIS A 601 -41.15 -5.91 -11.33
C HIS A 601 -40.89 -7.02 -12.37
N ASP A 602 -39.63 -7.35 -12.62
CA ASP A 602 -39.24 -8.46 -13.50
C ASP A 602 -39.26 -9.84 -12.81
N HIS A 603 -39.82 -9.91 -11.59
CA HIS A 603 -39.97 -11.16 -10.81
C HIS A 603 -38.63 -11.85 -10.47
N ASN A 604 -37.53 -11.10 -10.44
CA ASN A 604 -36.18 -11.58 -10.16
C ASN A 604 -35.75 -11.29 -8.71
N TYR A 605 -36.35 -12.06 -7.80
CA TYR A 605 -36.35 -11.79 -6.36
C TYR A 605 -34.96 -11.86 -5.69
N ASP A 606 -34.08 -12.78 -6.10
CA ASP A 606 -32.72 -12.92 -5.54
C ASP A 606 -31.87 -11.66 -5.75
N ILE A 607 -31.97 -11.05 -6.94
CA ILE A 607 -31.22 -9.84 -7.26
C ILE A 607 -31.79 -8.64 -6.54
N ALA A 608 -33.12 -8.51 -6.54
CA ALA A 608 -33.81 -7.46 -5.80
C ALA A 608 -33.39 -7.51 -4.32
N LYS A 609 -33.35 -8.70 -3.71
CA LYS A 609 -32.87 -8.94 -2.34
C LYS A 609 -31.44 -8.46 -2.16
N LYS A 610 -30.51 -8.88 -3.01
CA LYS A 610 -29.10 -8.45 -2.95
C LYS A 610 -28.94 -6.93 -3.07
N CYS A 611 -29.71 -6.29 -3.96
CA CYS A 611 -29.69 -4.83 -4.13
C CYS A 611 -30.21 -4.13 -2.86
N PHE A 612 -31.37 -4.54 -2.36
CA PHE A 612 -32.00 -3.92 -1.19
C PHE A 612 -31.23 -4.18 0.11
N THR A 613 -30.54 -5.31 0.26
CA THR A 613 -29.61 -5.53 1.38
C THR A 613 -28.44 -4.56 1.31
N ARG A 614 -27.85 -4.34 0.13
CA ARG A 614 -26.75 -3.38 -0.05
C ARG A 614 -27.19 -1.94 0.25
N THR A 615 -28.38 -1.54 -0.20
CA THR A 615 -28.93 -0.20 0.06
C THR A 615 -29.62 -0.06 1.42
N LYS A 616 -29.74 -1.16 2.19
CA LYS A 616 -30.44 -1.26 3.48
C LYS A 616 -31.93 -0.89 3.44
N ASP A 617 -32.67 -1.30 2.39
CA ASP A 617 -34.11 -1.07 2.27
C ASP A 617 -34.94 -2.25 2.83
N MET A 618 -35.34 -2.12 4.11
CA MET A 618 -36.02 -3.19 4.86
C MET A 618 -37.45 -3.50 4.36
N ARG A 619 -38.16 -2.51 3.80
CA ARG A 619 -39.56 -2.68 3.39
C ARG A 619 -39.69 -3.56 2.15
N SER A 620 -38.77 -3.41 1.22
CA SER A 620 -38.74 -4.19 -0.03
C SER A 620 -38.27 -5.63 0.21
N LEU A 621 -37.40 -5.86 1.21
CA LEU A 621 -36.97 -7.20 1.62
C LEU A 621 -38.09 -8.04 2.24
N GLN A 622 -38.97 -7.42 3.05
CA GLN A 622 -40.13 -8.11 3.63
C GLN A 622 -41.12 -8.58 2.56
N LEU A 623 -41.39 -7.75 1.54
CA LEU A 623 -42.26 -8.10 0.42
C LEU A 623 -41.74 -9.33 -0.35
N LEU A 624 -40.43 -9.34 -0.65
CA LEU A 624 -39.79 -10.44 -1.38
C LEU A 624 -39.93 -11.78 -0.65
N GLN A 625 -39.79 -11.78 0.68
CA GLN A 625 -39.95 -12.99 1.48
C GLN A 625 -41.37 -13.57 1.36
N ILE A 626 -42.41 -12.73 1.39
CA ILE A 626 -43.81 -13.15 1.25
C ILE A 626 -44.06 -13.76 -0.13
N ILE A 627 -43.51 -13.17 -1.19
CA ILE A 627 -43.68 -13.66 -2.56
C ILE A 627 -42.93 -14.99 -2.78
N GLU A 628 -41.71 -15.13 -2.24
CA GLU A 628 -40.91 -16.37 -2.31
C GLU A 628 -41.60 -17.55 -1.59
N GLU A 629 -42.16 -17.31 -0.40
CA GLU A 629 -42.89 -18.32 0.38
C GLU A 629 -44.12 -18.85 -0.37
N ARG A 630 -44.88 -17.98 -1.08
CA ARG A 630 -46.04 -18.40 -1.89
C ARG A 630 -45.63 -19.17 -3.15
N GLY A 631 -44.53 -18.78 -3.79
CA GLY A 631 -44.00 -19.47 -4.97
C GLY A 631 -43.63 -20.93 -4.68
N GLN A 632 -43.09 -21.22 -3.50
CA GLN A 632 -42.73 -22.58 -3.08
C GLN A 632 -43.94 -23.51 -2.89
N GLN A 633 -45.14 -22.95 -2.69
CA GLN A 633 -46.38 -23.70 -2.50
C GLN A 633 -47.13 -24.02 -3.81
N GLY A 634 -46.57 -23.69 -4.98
CA GLY A 634 -47.12 -24.07 -6.29
C GLY A 634 -48.27 -23.21 -6.83
N SER A 635 -48.52 -22.04 -6.21
CA SER A 635 -49.60 -21.09 -6.58
C SER A 635 -49.07 -19.82 -7.28
N GLY A 636 -48.03 -19.95 -8.10
CA GLY A 636 -47.35 -18.83 -8.76
C GLY A 636 -48.12 -18.23 -9.94
N ASP A 637 -49.34 -17.72 -9.74
CA ASP A 637 -50.02 -16.91 -10.75
C ASP A 637 -49.29 -15.54 -10.85
N PRO A 638 -48.67 -15.19 -12.00
CA PRO A 638 -47.95 -13.91 -12.14
C PRO A 638 -48.86 -12.71 -11.87
N THR A 639 -50.15 -12.86 -12.16
CA THR A 639 -51.17 -11.83 -11.94
C THR A 639 -51.34 -11.50 -10.46
N LEU A 640 -51.01 -12.44 -9.57
CA LEU A 640 -51.09 -12.29 -8.12
C LEU A 640 -49.85 -11.59 -7.55
N ALA A 641 -48.65 -11.97 -8.02
CA ALA A 641 -47.40 -11.35 -7.60
C ALA A 641 -47.35 -9.87 -8.04
N GLU A 642 -47.81 -9.58 -9.25
CA GLU A 642 -47.96 -8.20 -9.74
C GLU A 642 -48.93 -7.38 -8.85
N ALA A 643 -50.01 -8.00 -8.37
CA ALA A 643 -50.95 -7.35 -7.45
C ALA A 643 -50.31 -7.05 -6.08
N ASP A 644 -49.46 -7.95 -5.56
CA ASP A 644 -48.69 -7.73 -4.32
C ASP A 644 -47.68 -6.58 -4.48
N ILE A 645 -47.00 -6.49 -5.63
CA ILE A 645 -46.04 -5.42 -5.95
C ILE A 645 -46.76 -4.07 -6.04
N LEU A 646 -47.87 -4.00 -6.80
CA LEU A 646 -48.66 -2.77 -6.92
C LEU A 646 -49.26 -2.32 -5.58
N ALA A 647 -49.63 -3.26 -4.70
CA ALA A 647 -50.06 -2.94 -3.34
C ALA A 647 -48.92 -2.32 -2.52
N HIS A 648 -47.69 -2.80 -2.66
CA HIS A 648 -46.51 -2.22 -1.99
C HIS A 648 -46.17 -0.81 -2.47
N GLU A 649 -46.36 -0.55 -3.77
CA GLU A 649 -46.21 0.79 -4.37
C GLU A 649 -47.36 1.76 -4.03
N GLY A 650 -48.44 1.27 -3.39
CA GLY A 650 -49.58 2.06 -2.96
C GLY A 650 -50.73 2.16 -3.98
N ARG A 651 -50.75 1.35 -5.03
CA ARG A 651 -51.77 1.35 -6.10
C ARG A 651 -52.88 0.30 -5.87
N PHE A 652 -53.53 0.36 -4.70
CA PHE A 652 -54.44 -0.68 -4.19
C PHE A 652 -55.67 -0.98 -5.07
N SER A 653 -56.26 0.02 -5.74
CA SER A 653 -57.46 -0.19 -6.57
C SER A 653 -57.19 -0.99 -7.86
N GLU A 654 -55.95 -0.95 -8.35
CA GLU A 654 -55.51 -1.73 -9.51
C GLU A 654 -55.13 -3.14 -9.10
N ALA A 655 -54.45 -3.29 -7.95
CA ALA A 655 -54.16 -4.59 -7.34
C ALA A 655 -55.43 -5.41 -7.07
N ALA A 656 -56.49 -4.81 -6.50
CA ALA A 656 -57.78 -5.47 -6.25
C ALA A 656 -58.44 -6.06 -7.50
N LYS A 657 -58.38 -5.31 -8.62
CA LYS A 657 -58.94 -5.76 -9.91
C LYS A 657 -58.15 -6.95 -10.47
N LEU A 658 -56.83 -6.96 -10.27
CA LEU A 658 -55.96 -8.06 -10.69
C LEU A 658 -56.20 -9.33 -9.85
N TYR A 659 -56.35 -9.20 -8.52
CA TYR A 659 -56.72 -10.33 -7.64
C TYR A 659 -58.03 -11.01 -8.05
N ARG A 660 -59.07 -10.22 -8.37
CA ARG A 660 -60.37 -10.74 -8.87
C ARG A 660 -60.25 -11.39 -10.24
N LYS A 661 -59.44 -10.82 -11.14
CA LYS A 661 -59.18 -11.39 -12.47
C LYS A 661 -58.44 -12.73 -12.40
N ALA A 662 -57.62 -12.93 -11.37
CA ALA A 662 -56.95 -14.19 -11.06
C ALA A 662 -57.86 -15.22 -10.36
N GLY A 663 -59.16 -14.93 -10.18
CA GLY A 663 -60.11 -15.80 -9.47
C GLY A 663 -59.86 -15.90 -7.96
N GLN A 664 -58.96 -15.06 -7.42
CA GLN A 664 -58.70 -14.94 -5.99
C GLN A 664 -59.44 -13.75 -5.39
N ASP A 665 -60.77 -13.81 -5.46
CA ASP A 665 -61.66 -12.85 -4.78
C ASP A 665 -61.38 -12.82 -3.26
N SER A 666 -60.95 -13.94 -2.69
CA SER A 666 -60.50 -14.05 -1.29
C SER A 666 -59.21 -13.26 -0.99
N ALA A 667 -58.32 -13.04 -1.96
CA ALA A 667 -57.08 -12.26 -1.79
C ALA A 667 -57.34 -10.75 -1.90
N ALA A 668 -58.19 -10.32 -2.85
CA ALA A 668 -58.68 -8.95 -2.92
C ALA A 668 -59.43 -8.56 -1.64
N MET A 669 -60.29 -9.47 -1.18
CA MET A 669 -61.01 -9.36 0.08
C MET A 669 -60.04 -9.23 1.26
N ASN A 670 -58.99 -10.05 1.35
CA ASN A 670 -57.99 -9.93 2.42
C ASN A 670 -57.23 -8.61 2.36
N MET A 671 -56.76 -8.19 1.19
CA MET A 671 -56.06 -6.91 1.02
C MET A 671 -56.94 -5.74 1.49
N TYR A 672 -58.22 -5.70 1.10
CA TYR A 672 -59.13 -4.67 1.59
C TYR A 672 -59.48 -4.83 3.08
N THR A 673 -59.59 -6.05 3.59
CA THR A 673 -59.77 -6.36 5.02
C THR A 673 -58.56 -5.86 5.84
N ASP A 674 -57.34 -6.03 5.33
CA ASP A 674 -56.08 -5.57 5.94
C ASP A 674 -55.94 -4.05 5.88
N LEU A 675 -56.32 -3.43 4.75
CA LEU A 675 -56.45 -1.98 4.59
C LEU A 675 -57.67 -1.37 5.31
N ARG A 676 -58.45 -2.20 6.01
CA ARG A 676 -59.60 -1.84 6.85
C ARG A 676 -60.83 -1.31 6.10
N MET A 677 -60.98 -1.71 4.84
CA MET A 677 -62.09 -1.38 3.97
C MET A 677 -63.08 -2.58 3.88
N PHE A 678 -63.73 -2.94 4.99
CA PHE A 678 -64.60 -4.13 5.11
C PHE A 678 -65.83 -4.10 4.20
N ASP A 679 -66.34 -2.89 3.92
CA ASP A 679 -67.48 -2.70 3.04
C ASP A 679 -67.13 -3.06 1.59
N LEU A 680 -65.93 -2.70 1.14
CA LEU A 680 -65.39 -3.10 -0.16
C LEU A 680 -65.01 -4.59 -0.19
N ALA A 681 -64.65 -5.19 0.94
CA ALA A 681 -64.36 -6.62 1.05
C ALA A 681 -65.63 -7.51 0.97
N GLN A 682 -66.79 -7.01 1.41
CA GLN A 682 -68.06 -7.74 1.35
C GLN A 682 -68.60 -7.92 -0.08
N GLU A 683 -68.24 -7.04 -1.02
CA GLU A 683 -68.67 -7.11 -2.43
C GLU A 683 -68.13 -8.34 -3.18
N TYR A 684 -67.21 -9.08 -2.58
CA TYR A 684 -66.50 -10.22 -3.17
C TYR A 684 -66.94 -11.58 -2.57
N LEU A 685 -68.10 -11.67 -1.88
CA LEU A 685 -68.68 -12.90 -1.30
C LEU A 685 -69.72 -13.60 -2.21
N GLY A 686 -69.57 -14.91 -2.43
CA GLY A 686 -70.50 -15.75 -3.24
C GLY A 686 -71.71 -16.30 -2.48
N ALA A 687 -72.83 -16.57 -3.18
CA ALA A 687 -74.17 -16.78 -2.59
C ALA A 687 -74.39 -18.09 -1.78
N ASP A 688 -73.56 -19.13 -1.91
CA ASP A 688 -73.80 -20.47 -1.32
C ASP A 688 -72.73 -20.96 -0.29
N GLY A 689 -71.82 -20.11 0.17
CA GLY A 689 -70.70 -20.52 1.04
C GLY A 689 -70.98 -20.48 2.55
N THR A 690 -71.52 -21.55 3.16
CA THR A 690 -71.60 -21.67 4.64
C THR A 690 -70.23 -21.83 5.31
N MET A 691 -69.29 -22.48 4.62
CA MET A 691 -67.87 -22.56 5.00
C MET A 691 -67.18 -21.18 4.91
N ASP A 692 -67.51 -20.36 3.89
CA ASP A 692 -66.97 -19.01 3.75
C ASP A 692 -67.53 -18.05 4.81
N LYS A 693 -68.73 -18.33 5.36
CA LYS A 693 -69.25 -17.60 6.53
C LYS A 693 -68.50 -17.92 7.83
N GLN A 694 -68.14 -19.18 8.08
CA GLN A 694 -67.26 -19.52 9.21
C GLN A 694 -65.85 -18.93 9.02
N GLN A 695 -65.32 -18.89 7.79
CA GLN A 695 -64.05 -18.22 7.48
C GLN A 695 -64.12 -16.69 7.54
N LEU A 696 -65.24 -16.07 7.18
CA LEU A 696 -65.47 -14.63 7.36
C LEU A 696 -65.64 -14.28 8.84
N ILE A 697 -66.32 -15.11 9.63
CA ILE A 697 -66.40 -14.97 11.09
C ILE A 697 -65.01 -15.16 11.71
N LYS A 698 -64.22 -16.09 11.20
CA LYS A 698 -62.80 -16.24 11.55
C LYS A 698 -61.97 -15.01 11.18
N LYS A 699 -62.11 -14.44 9.98
CA LYS A 699 -61.39 -13.22 9.56
C LYS A 699 -61.92 -11.95 10.21
N LYS A 700 -63.20 -11.93 10.61
CA LYS A 700 -63.78 -10.92 11.50
C LYS A 700 -63.29 -11.09 12.93
N ALA A 701 -63.06 -12.33 13.40
CA ALA A 701 -62.40 -12.61 14.65
C ALA A 701 -60.92 -12.17 14.56
N ASP A 702 -60.21 -12.41 13.46
CA ASP A 702 -58.86 -11.90 13.20
C ASP A 702 -58.84 -10.37 13.11
N TRP A 703 -59.85 -9.77 12.48
CA TRP A 703 -59.99 -8.32 12.42
C TRP A 703 -60.34 -7.72 13.78
N ALA A 704 -61.28 -8.31 14.52
CA ALA A 704 -61.60 -7.93 15.89
C ALA A 704 -60.34 -8.03 16.75
N ARG A 705 -59.53 -9.09 16.59
CA ARG A 705 -58.18 -9.19 17.17
C ARG A 705 -57.28 -8.01 16.73
N ASN A 706 -57.27 -7.64 15.45
CA ASN A 706 -56.42 -6.57 14.88
C ASN A 706 -56.86 -5.12 15.18
N ILE A 707 -58.14 -4.82 15.46
CA ILE A 707 -58.55 -3.51 16.03
C ILE A 707 -58.47 -3.51 17.56
N ASN A 708 -57.83 -4.51 18.15
CA ASN A 708 -57.64 -4.63 19.59
C ASN A 708 -58.95 -4.90 20.37
N GLU A 709 -59.89 -5.62 19.76
CA GLU A 709 -61.03 -6.30 20.40
C GLU A 709 -60.83 -7.83 20.46
N PRO A 710 -59.78 -8.30 21.17
CA PRO A 710 -59.39 -9.70 21.10
C PRO A 710 -60.41 -10.64 21.72
N ARG A 711 -61.18 -10.18 22.72
CA ARG A 711 -62.14 -10.99 23.49
C ARG A 711 -63.23 -11.60 22.62
N ALA A 712 -63.80 -10.78 21.74
CA ALA A 712 -64.76 -11.22 20.75
C ALA A 712 -64.15 -12.26 19.80
N ALA A 713 -62.87 -12.12 19.45
CA ALA A 713 -62.17 -13.06 18.58
C ALA A 713 -62.10 -14.46 19.19
N ALA A 714 -61.55 -14.66 20.39
CA ALA A 714 -61.38 -16.04 20.89
C ALA A 714 -62.69 -16.71 21.32
N GLU A 715 -63.73 -15.95 21.68
CA GLU A 715 -65.08 -16.50 21.84
C GLU A 715 -65.68 -16.95 20.48
N MET A 716 -65.44 -16.18 19.41
CA MET A 716 -65.75 -16.59 18.03
C MET A 716 -64.96 -17.83 17.59
N TYR A 717 -63.72 -18.01 18.05
CA TYR A 717 -62.89 -19.18 17.76
C TYR A 717 -63.30 -20.44 18.55
N LEU A 718 -63.66 -20.30 19.83
CA LEU A 718 -64.23 -21.39 20.65
C LEU A 718 -65.55 -21.90 20.08
N SER A 719 -66.42 -20.98 19.65
CA SER A 719 -67.71 -21.33 19.05
C SER A 719 -67.58 -21.97 17.66
N ALA A 720 -66.44 -21.79 17.00
CA ALA A 720 -66.10 -22.51 15.76
C ALA A 720 -65.53 -23.92 16.00
N GLY A 721 -65.35 -24.37 17.26
CA GLY A 721 -64.92 -25.72 17.63
C GLY A 721 -63.41 -25.97 17.55
N GLU A 722 -62.62 -24.93 17.28
CA GLU A 722 -61.17 -24.99 17.13
C GLU A 722 -60.49 -24.71 18.47
N THR A 723 -60.50 -25.69 19.38
CA THR A 723 -59.94 -25.54 20.73
C THR A 723 -58.45 -25.22 20.72
N ALA A 724 -57.68 -25.74 19.76
CA ALA A 724 -56.28 -25.39 19.57
C ALA A 724 -56.10 -23.91 19.18
N LYS A 725 -56.87 -23.38 18.20
CA LYS A 725 -56.79 -21.95 17.80
C LYS A 725 -57.36 -21.02 18.86
N ALA A 726 -58.37 -21.46 19.59
CA ALA A 726 -58.89 -20.73 20.73
C ALA A 726 -57.84 -20.68 21.85
N VAL A 727 -57.14 -21.78 22.15
CA VAL A 727 -56.00 -21.83 23.07
C VAL A 727 -54.86 -20.94 22.58
N GLU A 728 -54.56 -20.94 21.27
CA GLU A 728 -53.57 -20.04 20.66
C GLU A 728 -53.97 -18.57 20.76
N ILE A 729 -55.24 -18.21 20.59
CA ILE A 729 -55.69 -16.80 20.66
C ILE A 729 -55.87 -16.33 22.09
N MET A 730 -56.33 -17.21 22.98
CA MET A 730 -56.25 -16.98 24.43
C MET A 730 -54.79 -16.81 24.85
N ALA A 731 -53.87 -17.54 24.20
CA ALA A 731 -52.45 -17.38 24.40
C ALA A 731 -52.01 -16.01 23.90
N GLU A 732 -52.07 -15.73 22.60
CA GLU A 732 -51.65 -14.46 22.01
C GLU A 732 -52.18 -13.22 22.75
N ASN A 733 -53.40 -13.28 23.32
CA ASN A 733 -54.01 -12.16 24.05
C ASN A 733 -53.76 -12.17 25.58
N GLY A 734 -52.92 -13.09 26.07
CA GLY A 734 -52.49 -13.16 27.47
C GLY A 734 -53.59 -13.57 28.45
N TRP A 735 -54.61 -14.29 28.00
CA TRP A 735 -55.76 -14.67 28.84
C TRP A 735 -55.48 -15.94 29.62
N VAL A 736 -54.53 -15.80 30.54
CA VAL A 736 -54.02 -16.86 31.41
C VAL A 736 -55.16 -17.59 32.14
N GLU A 737 -56.15 -16.87 32.65
CA GLU A 737 -57.30 -17.46 33.34
C GLU A 737 -58.12 -18.40 32.43
N MET A 738 -58.40 -18.02 31.18
CA MET A 738 -59.15 -18.87 30.25
C MET A 738 -58.35 -20.11 29.82
N LEU A 739 -57.04 -19.97 29.68
CA LEU A 739 -56.13 -21.08 29.36
C LEU A 739 -55.93 -22.05 30.53
N VAL A 740 -55.78 -21.51 31.74
CA VAL A 740 -55.71 -22.30 32.97
C VAL A 740 -57.02 -23.06 33.18
N ASP A 741 -58.16 -22.44 32.87
CA ASP A 741 -59.46 -23.12 32.89
C ASP A 741 -59.54 -24.27 31.90
N VAL A 742 -59.03 -24.09 30.66
CA VAL A 742 -58.98 -25.16 29.66
C VAL A 742 -58.02 -26.28 30.10
N GLY A 743 -56.82 -25.93 30.59
CA GLY A 743 -55.80 -26.89 31.03
C GLY A 743 -56.12 -27.63 32.34
N ARG A 744 -56.89 -27.02 33.26
CA ARG A 744 -57.37 -27.68 34.49
C ARG A 744 -58.57 -28.60 34.23
N LYS A 745 -59.40 -28.28 33.23
CA LYS A 745 -60.53 -29.12 32.78
C LYS A 745 -60.08 -30.32 31.93
N ALA A 746 -58.86 -30.27 31.37
CA ALA A 746 -58.27 -31.38 30.64
C ALA A 746 -57.83 -32.54 31.56
N ASP A 747 -58.12 -33.78 31.16
CA ASP A 747 -57.87 -34.99 31.93
C ASP A 747 -56.39 -35.41 31.88
N LYS A 748 -55.89 -36.10 32.92
CA LYS A 748 -54.48 -36.57 33.00
C LYS A 748 -54.10 -37.51 31.85
N ALA A 749 -55.08 -38.19 31.24
CA ALA A 749 -54.85 -39.06 30.08
C ALA A 749 -54.71 -38.29 28.75
N ASP A 750 -55.18 -37.04 28.68
CA ASP A 750 -55.09 -36.19 27.48
C ASP A 750 -53.76 -35.43 27.45
N HIS A 751 -52.70 -36.19 27.23
CA HIS A 751 -51.33 -35.69 27.20
C HIS A 751 -51.12 -34.65 26.08
N GLN A 752 -51.92 -34.68 25.02
CA GLN A 752 -51.81 -33.76 23.87
C GLN A 752 -52.32 -32.38 24.23
N THR A 753 -53.53 -32.26 24.78
CA THR A 753 -54.09 -30.97 25.22
C THR A 753 -53.31 -30.41 26.42
N LEU A 754 -52.90 -31.25 27.37
CA LEU A 754 -52.09 -30.84 28.52
C LEU A 754 -50.68 -30.38 28.10
N SER A 755 -50.05 -31.06 27.14
CA SER A 755 -48.76 -30.63 26.59
C SER A 755 -48.91 -29.34 25.80
N LEU A 756 -49.96 -29.19 24.98
CA LEU A 756 -50.24 -27.98 24.21
C LEU A 756 -50.54 -26.78 25.13
N CYS A 757 -51.38 -26.97 26.16
CA CYS A 757 -51.63 -25.96 27.17
C CYS A 757 -50.37 -25.65 27.99
N ALA A 758 -49.55 -26.64 28.35
CA ALA A 758 -48.30 -26.39 29.08
C ALA A 758 -47.26 -25.67 28.22
N GLN A 759 -47.16 -25.99 26.92
CA GLN A 759 -46.31 -25.33 25.94
C GLN A 759 -46.79 -23.89 25.66
N HIS A 760 -48.10 -23.67 25.51
CA HIS A 760 -48.63 -22.32 25.35
C HIS A 760 -48.55 -21.52 26.65
N LEU A 761 -48.80 -22.10 27.83
CA LEU A 761 -48.60 -21.42 29.11
C LEU A 761 -47.10 -21.11 29.36
N ARG A 762 -46.19 -21.95 28.85
CA ARG A 762 -44.74 -21.69 28.75
C ARG A 762 -44.46 -20.52 27.81
N GLN A 763 -45.06 -20.48 26.62
CA GLN A 763 -44.98 -19.33 25.69
C GLN A 763 -45.55 -18.03 26.29
N LEU A 764 -46.54 -18.13 27.19
CA LEU A 764 -47.21 -16.99 27.81
C LEU A 764 -46.60 -16.50 29.11
N LYS A 765 -45.48 -17.09 29.52
CA LYS A 765 -44.82 -16.78 30.80
C LYS A 765 -45.75 -16.95 32.00
N ALA A 766 -46.76 -17.82 31.89
CA ALA A 766 -47.64 -18.23 32.98
C ALA A 766 -46.97 -19.38 33.76
N ARG A 767 -45.79 -19.07 34.32
CA ARG A 767 -44.75 -20.03 34.75
C ARG A 767 -45.24 -21.01 35.81
N THR A 768 -45.91 -20.49 36.82
CA THR A 768 -46.45 -21.28 37.94
C THR A 768 -47.41 -22.36 37.46
N TYR A 769 -48.24 -22.04 36.46
CA TYR A 769 -49.22 -22.96 35.87
C TYR A 769 -48.59 -23.93 34.86
N ALA A 770 -47.60 -23.48 34.07
CA ALA A 770 -46.84 -24.38 33.21
C ALA A 770 -46.06 -25.41 34.04
N ILE A 771 -45.34 -24.96 35.08
CA ILE A 771 -44.63 -25.84 36.03
C ILE A 771 -45.60 -26.77 36.76
N GLU A 772 -46.79 -26.30 37.12
CA GLU A 772 -47.87 -27.14 37.69
C GLU A 772 -48.27 -28.27 36.71
N LEU A 773 -48.43 -27.96 35.42
CA LEU A 773 -48.78 -28.94 34.39
C LEU A 773 -47.60 -29.90 34.07
N TYR A 774 -46.36 -29.42 33.96
CA TYR A 774 -45.18 -30.26 33.75
C TYR A 774 -44.88 -31.16 34.95
N ARG A 775 -45.12 -30.70 36.18
CA ARG A 775 -45.08 -31.54 37.40
C ARG A 775 -46.21 -32.58 37.41
N LYS A 776 -47.39 -32.23 36.90
CA LYS A 776 -48.52 -33.17 36.74
C LYS A 776 -48.21 -34.28 35.74
N MET A 777 -47.30 -34.02 34.78
CA MET A 777 -46.80 -34.98 33.77
C MET A 777 -45.53 -35.75 34.21
N GLY A 778 -44.73 -35.24 35.15
CA GLY A 778 -43.53 -35.92 35.68
C GLY A 778 -42.20 -35.59 34.98
N GLU A 779 -42.18 -34.59 34.09
CA GLU A 779 -41.05 -34.24 33.22
C GLU A 779 -40.07 -33.24 33.90
N LEU A 780 -39.12 -33.73 34.70
CA LEU A 780 -38.16 -32.88 35.44
C LEU A 780 -37.17 -32.11 34.55
N GLN A 781 -36.80 -32.67 33.40
CA GLN A 781 -35.92 -31.98 32.44
C GLN A 781 -36.62 -30.76 31.83
N CYS A 782 -37.90 -30.88 31.46
CA CYS A 782 -38.70 -29.75 30.96
C CYS A 782 -38.85 -28.64 31.99
N VAL A 783 -38.85 -28.96 33.29
CA VAL A 783 -38.89 -27.97 34.39
C VAL A 783 -37.57 -27.21 34.50
N VAL A 784 -36.42 -27.88 34.34
CA VAL A 784 -35.11 -27.19 34.31
C VAL A 784 -34.96 -26.36 33.04
N GLU A 785 -35.37 -26.88 31.89
CA GLU A 785 -35.42 -26.13 30.62
C GLU A 785 -36.35 -24.92 30.70
N LEU A 786 -37.48 -25.02 31.41
CA LEU A 786 -38.36 -23.88 31.71
C LEU A 786 -37.66 -22.81 32.52
N PHE A 787 -36.95 -23.17 33.59
CA PHE A 787 -36.19 -22.20 34.38
C PHE A 787 -35.09 -21.53 33.55
N VAL A 788 -34.45 -22.27 32.64
CA VAL A 788 -33.44 -21.76 31.71
C VAL A 788 -34.05 -20.84 30.65
N GLU A 789 -35.19 -21.21 30.07
CA GLU A 789 -35.93 -20.39 29.08
C GLU A 789 -36.55 -19.14 29.70
N ASP A 790 -37.00 -19.22 30.94
CA ASP A 790 -37.54 -18.08 31.69
C ASP A 790 -36.45 -17.16 32.24
N GLU A 791 -35.18 -17.51 32.01
CA GLU A 791 -33.99 -16.85 32.56
C GLU A 791 -34.06 -16.71 34.09
N ASP A 792 -34.78 -17.64 34.75
CA ASP A 792 -34.85 -17.71 36.20
C ASP A 792 -33.60 -18.42 36.72
N TRP A 793 -32.50 -17.71 36.56
CA TRP A 793 -31.17 -18.24 36.82
C TRP A 793 -30.99 -18.57 38.30
N GLU A 794 -31.67 -17.90 39.23
CA GLU A 794 -31.58 -18.21 40.68
C GLU A 794 -32.08 -19.62 40.99
N GLU A 795 -33.28 -19.96 40.50
CA GLU A 795 -33.84 -21.30 40.64
C GLU A 795 -33.07 -22.32 39.78
N ALA A 796 -32.67 -21.97 38.56
CA ALA A 796 -31.86 -22.85 37.70
C ALA A 796 -30.48 -23.16 38.32
N PHE A 797 -29.82 -22.19 38.96
CA PHE A 797 -28.56 -22.39 39.69
C PHE A 797 -28.77 -23.21 40.96
N ALA A 798 -29.84 -22.96 41.72
CA ALA A 798 -30.18 -23.78 42.88
C ALA A 798 -30.42 -25.25 42.51
N TRP A 799 -31.01 -25.51 41.34
CA TRP A 799 -31.16 -26.85 40.77
C TRP A 799 -29.83 -27.43 40.27
N ALA A 800 -28.99 -26.65 39.60
CA ALA A 800 -27.66 -27.07 39.13
C ALA A 800 -26.69 -27.36 40.29
N GLU A 801 -26.83 -26.68 41.43
CA GLU A 801 -26.08 -26.96 42.67
C GLU A 801 -26.57 -28.23 43.37
N LYS A 802 -27.89 -28.47 43.42
CA LYS A 802 -28.48 -29.70 43.98
C LYS A 802 -28.25 -30.93 43.10
N HIS A 803 -28.13 -30.75 41.79
CA HIS A 803 -27.98 -31.82 40.81
C HIS A 803 -26.86 -31.49 39.81
N PRO A 804 -25.61 -31.88 40.12
CA PRO A 804 -24.44 -31.56 39.29
C PRO A 804 -24.54 -32.00 37.81
N GLN A 805 -25.35 -33.02 37.53
CA GLN A 805 -25.64 -33.52 36.18
C GLN A 805 -26.31 -32.49 35.24
N PHE A 806 -26.92 -31.45 35.80
CA PHE A 806 -27.56 -30.38 35.02
C PHE A 806 -26.71 -29.10 34.93
N LYS A 807 -25.46 -29.08 35.44
CA LYS A 807 -24.58 -27.91 35.33
C LYS A 807 -24.31 -27.51 33.88
N GLU A 808 -24.10 -28.47 32.99
CA GLU A 808 -23.95 -28.19 31.55
C GLU A 808 -25.26 -27.66 30.95
N LEU A 809 -26.40 -28.26 31.32
CA LEU A 809 -27.73 -27.87 30.85
C LEU A 809 -28.15 -26.46 31.29
N VAL A 810 -27.60 -25.94 32.39
CA VAL A 810 -27.91 -24.59 32.90
C VAL A 810 -26.83 -23.57 32.49
N TYR A 811 -25.55 -23.87 32.70
CA TYR A 811 -24.48 -22.89 32.48
C TYR A 811 -24.11 -22.70 31.00
N VAL A 812 -24.33 -23.68 30.12
CA VAL A 812 -24.09 -23.49 28.67
C VAL A 812 -25.16 -22.59 28.05
N PRO A 813 -26.48 -22.83 28.24
CA PRO A 813 -27.50 -21.88 27.78
C PRO A 813 -27.40 -20.50 28.43
N TYR A 814 -26.99 -20.43 29.70
CA TYR A 814 -26.66 -19.17 30.36
C TYR A 814 -25.51 -18.45 29.65
N ALA A 815 -24.45 -19.17 29.30
CA ALA A 815 -23.32 -18.60 28.57
C ALA A 815 -23.72 -18.13 27.16
N THR A 816 -24.54 -18.90 26.44
CA THR A 816 -25.03 -18.49 25.11
C THR A 816 -26.00 -17.31 25.21
N SER A 817 -26.90 -17.29 26.19
CA SER A 817 -27.77 -16.14 26.46
C SER A 817 -26.97 -14.88 26.78
N LEU A 818 -25.90 -15.00 27.57
CA LEU A 818 -25.02 -13.88 27.87
C LEU A 818 -24.28 -13.43 26.60
N ALA A 819 -23.85 -14.35 25.74
CA ALA A 819 -23.23 -14.01 24.46
C ALA A 819 -24.20 -13.35 23.48
N GLU A 820 -25.47 -13.79 23.43
CA GLU A 820 -26.53 -13.18 22.61
C GLU A 820 -26.92 -11.77 23.09
N LYS A 821 -26.76 -11.49 24.39
CA LYS A 821 -26.90 -10.14 24.97
C LYS A 821 -25.64 -9.29 24.84
N ASP A 822 -24.66 -9.74 24.04
CA ASP A 822 -23.33 -9.13 23.88
C ASP A 822 -22.49 -9.04 25.19
N GLU A 823 -22.89 -9.77 26.24
CA GLU A 823 -22.19 -9.87 27.52
C GLU A 823 -21.15 -11.02 27.49
N PHE A 824 -20.29 -11.00 26.48
CA PHE A 824 -19.34 -12.10 26.21
C PHE A 824 -18.37 -12.42 27.36
N LEU A 825 -18.10 -11.45 28.23
CA LEU A 825 -17.27 -11.64 29.43
C LEU A 825 -17.96 -12.50 30.49
N LEU A 826 -19.26 -12.29 30.67
CA LEU A 826 -20.06 -13.10 31.56
C LEU A 826 -20.29 -14.48 30.93
N ALA A 827 -20.46 -14.54 29.60
CA ALA A 827 -20.52 -15.78 28.85
C ALA A 827 -19.26 -16.64 29.05
N GLN A 828 -18.08 -16.03 28.94
CA GLN A 828 -16.80 -16.70 29.22
C GLN A 828 -16.76 -17.28 30.64
N LYS A 829 -17.19 -16.51 31.66
CA LYS A 829 -17.26 -17.00 33.05
C LYS A 829 -18.28 -18.13 33.23
N ALA A 830 -19.39 -18.08 32.50
CA ALA A 830 -20.41 -19.11 32.51
C ALA A 830 -19.91 -20.42 31.86
N PHE A 831 -19.18 -20.35 30.74
CA PHE A 831 -18.52 -21.52 30.14
C PHE A 831 -17.49 -22.16 31.08
N HIS A 832 -16.78 -21.34 31.86
CA HIS A 832 -15.88 -21.84 32.89
C HIS A 832 -16.65 -22.60 33.99
N LYS A 833 -17.79 -22.06 34.47
CA LYS A 833 -18.67 -22.74 35.44
C LYS A 833 -19.34 -24.01 34.88
N ALA A 834 -19.52 -24.11 33.57
CA ALA A 834 -20.00 -25.31 32.87
C ALA A 834 -18.96 -26.43 32.74
N GLY A 835 -17.71 -26.21 33.17
CA GLY A 835 -16.62 -27.17 33.02
C GLY A 835 -16.04 -27.23 31.60
N LYS A 836 -16.19 -26.17 30.80
CA LYS A 836 -15.69 -26.08 29.41
C LYS A 836 -14.62 -24.98 29.26
N PRO A 837 -13.43 -25.12 29.87
CA PRO A 837 -12.39 -24.09 29.84
C PRO A 837 -11.87 -23.80 28.43
N GLY A 838 -11.85 -24.79 27.53
CA GLY A 838 -11.44 -24.61 26.13
C GLY A 838 -12.36 -23.69 25.34
N GLU A 839 -13.68 -23.80 25.51
CA GLU A 839 -14.64 -22.90 24.85
C GLU A 839 -14.57 -21.48 25.43
N ALA A 840 -14.37 -21.36 26.74
CA ALA A 840 -14.12 -20.07 27.39
C ALA A 840 -12.86 -19.37 26.85
N PHE A 841 -11.80 -20.12 26.57
CA PHE A 841 -10.56 -19.63 25.95
C PHE A 841 -10.80 -19.19 24.50
N ARG A 842 -11.49 -20.01 23.69
CA ARG A 842 -11.81 -19.69 22.28
C ARG A 842 -12.68 -18.44 22.14
N VAL A 843 -13.69 -18.29 22.99
CA VAL A 843 -14.51 -17.06 23.02
C VAL A 843 -13.63 -15.85 23.26
N LEU A 844 -12.72 -15.93 24.23
CA LEU A 844 -11.83 -14.82 24.57
C LEU A 844 -10.79 -14.52 23.49
N GLU A 845 -10.23 -15.53 22.82
CA GLU A 845 -9.37 -15.34 21.65
C GLU A 845 -10.10 -14.66 20.49
N GLN A 846 -11.34 -15.11 20.20
CA GLN A 846 -12.15 -14.52 19.14
C GLN A 846 -12.52 -13.07 19.46
N LEU A 847 -12.90 -12.77 20.70
CA LEU A 847 -13.16 -11.40 21.16
C LEU A 847 -11.91 -10.53 21.02
N THR A 848 -10.74 -11.08 21.34
CA THR A 848 -9.47 -10.38 21.19
C THR A 848 -9.17 -10.08 19.72
N HIS A 849 -9.36 -11.05 18.83
CA HIS A 849 -9.19 -10.86 17.40
C HIS A 849 -10.17 -9.84 16.81
N ASN A 850 -11.44 -9.93 17.20
CA ASN A 850 -12.49 -8.99 16.79
C ASN A 850 -12.17 -7.58 17.30
N ALA A 851 -11.78 -7.41 18.56
CA ALA A 851 -11.43 -6.11 19.11
C ALA A 851 -10.24 -5.46 18.40
N VAL A 852 -9.26 -6.24 17.94
CA VAL A 852 -8.13 -5.72 17.15
C VAL A 852 -8.57 -5.33 15.73
N THR A 853 -9.37 -6.16 15.07
CA THR A 853 -9.85 -5.89 13.70
C THR A 853 -10.85 -4.74 13.63
N GLU A 854 -11.68 -4.56 14.66
CA GLU A 854 -12.63 -3.47 14.82
C GLU A 854 -12.01 -2.18 15.40
N ASN A 855 -10.68 -2.15 15.63
CA ASN A 855 -9.95 -1.03 16.25
C ASN A 855 -10.42 -0.66 17.68
N ARG A 856 -11.07 -1.57 18.39
CA ARG A 856 -11.47 -1.43 19.81
C ARG A 856 -10.28 -1.74 20.73
N PHE A 857 -9.22 -0.96 20.62
CA PHE A 857 -7.93 -1.25 21.27
C PHE A 857 -7.98 -1.26 22.81
N SER A 858 -8.89 -0.50 23.43
CA SER A 858 -9.10 -0.59 24.89
C SER A 858 -9.59 -1.98 25.30
N ASP A 859 -10.53 -2.54 24.53
CA ASP A 859 -11.06 -3.88 24.77
C ASP A 859 -10.03 -4.95 24.44
N ALA A 860 -9.29 -4.78 23.34
CA ALA A 860 -8.18 -5.68 22.99
C ALA A 860 -7.14 -5.75 24.12
N GLY A 861 -6.74 -4.60 24.69
CA GLY A 861 -5.82 -4.56 25.83
C GLY A 861 -6.35 -5.33 27.05
N TYR A 862 -7.63 -5.16 27.36
CA TYR A 862 -8.28 -5.89 28.45
C TYR A 862 -8.41 -7.40 28.17
N TYR A 863 -8.75 -7.80 26.95
CA TYR A 863 -8.90 -9.20 26.57
C TYR A 863 -7.57 -9.95 26.56
N PHE A 864 -6.49 -9.32 26.07
CA PHE A 864 -5.14 -9.87 26.20
C PHE A 864 -4.70 -10.03 27.66
N TRP A 865 -5.08 -9.10 28.55
CA TRP A 865 -4.82 -9.26 29.97
C TRP A 865 -5.54 -10.49 30.55
N MET A 866 -6.81 -10.71 30.21
CA MET A 866 -7.52 -11.92 30.66
C MET A 866 -6.97 -13.21 30.06
N LEU A 867 -6.56 -13.22 28.77
CA LEU A 867 -5.92 -14.39 28.15
C LEU A 867 -4.64 -14.78 28.90
N SER A 868 -3.86 -13.79 29.35
CA SER A 868 -2.69 -14.05 30.17
C SER A 868 -3.06 -14.74 31.50
N LEU A 869 -4.14 -14.33 32.16
CA LEU A 869 -4.57 -14.96 33.41
C LEU A 869 -5.05 -16.40 33.18
N GLN A 870 -5.73 -16.68 32.07
CA GLN A 870 -6.14 -18.05 31.71
C GLN A 870 -4.94 -18.97 31.47
N CYS A 871 -3.83 -18.48 30.93
CA CYS A 871 -2.58 -19.26 30.85
C CYS A 871 -2.09 -19.71 32.23
N LEU A 872 -2.22 -18.86 33.26
CA LEU A 872 -1.85 -19.22 34.64
C LEU A 872 -2.84 -20.19 35.29
N GLU A 873 -4.13 -20.09 34.99
CA GLU A 873 -5.17 -21.02 35.46
C GLU A 873 -4.97 -22.43 34.85
N HIS A 874 -4.71 -22.51 33.55
CA HIS A 874 -4.44 -23.78 32.87
C HIS A 874 -3.23 -24.51 33.47
N LEU A 875 -2.16 -23.76 33.81
CA LEU A 875 -0.98 -24.30 34.47
C LEU A 875 -1.26 -24.85 35.88
N ARG A 876 -2.30 -24.38 36.57
CA ARG A 876 -2.72 -24.88 37.90
C ARG A 876 -3.55 -26.15 37.80
N ASP A 877 -4.45 -26.23 36.81
CA ASP A 877 -5.30 -27.39 36.60
C ASP A 877 -4.49 -28.63 36.16
N ASP A 878 -3.43 -28.44 35.36
CA ASP A 878 -2.52 -29.54 34.99
C ASP A 878 -1.69 -30.08 36.17
N GLN A 879 -1.31 -29.21 37.13
CA GLN A 879 -0.57 -29.64 38.33
C GLN A 879 -1.46 -30.41 39.33
N THR A 880 -2.78 -30.20 39.33
CA THR A 880 -3.72 -30.90 40.22
C THR A 880 -4.13 -32.27 39.66
N LYS A 881 -4.25 -32.42 38.34
CA LYS A 881 -4.54 -33.70 37.68
C LYS A 881 -3.36 -34.68 37.70
N GLY A 882 -2.11 -34.21 37.77
CA GLY A 882 -0.92 -35.06 37.85
C GLY A 882 -0.76 -35.87 39.15
N SER A 883 -1.58 -35.61 40.18
CA SER A 883 -1.50 -36.29 41.49
C SER A 883 -2.63 -37.29 41.79
N GLY A 884 -3.58 -37.48 40.87
CA GLY A 884 -4.74 -38.34 41.10
C GLY A 884 -5.01 -39.27 39.92
N GLU A 885 -4.71 -40.55 40.15
CA GLU A 885 -5.36 -41.74 39.58
C GLU A 885 -5.75 -41.75 38.09
N ASP A 886 -5.10 -42.62 37.30
CA ASP A 886 -5.78 -43.28 36.18
C ASP A 886 -5.39 -44.77 36.16
N LYS A 887 -6.26 -45.58 36.78
CA LYS A 887 -6.52 -46.96 36.37
C LYS A 887 -7.85 -46.95 35.62
N ASP A 888 -7.85 -47.70 34.52
CA ASP A 888 -9.02 -48.22 33.82
C ASP A 888 -9.83 -47.21 32.97
N ALA A 889 -9.43 -47.09 31.70
CA ALA A 889 -10.30 -47.43 30.58
C ALA A 889 -9.51 -47.46 29.26
N ALA A 890 -9.08 -48.66 28.89
CA ALA A 890 -8.74 -49.03 27.52
C ALA A 890 -9.98 -49.54 26.76
N VAL A 891 -9.81 -49.78 25.45
CA VAL A 891 -10.71 -50.38 24.43
C VAL A 891 -11.27 -49.31 23.48
N GLU A 892 -10.50 -48.93 22.44
CA GLU A 892 -10.46 -49.53 21.07
C GLU A 892 -11.65 -49.04 20.21
N ASP A 893 -11.53 -48.66 18.94
CA ASP A 893 -10.54 -49.03 17.93
C ASP A 893 -10.48 -48.00 16.77
N LYS A 894 -9.49 -48.22 15.91
CA LYS A 894 -8.88 -47.41 14.86
C LYS A 894 -9.64 -47.35 13.53
N SER A 895 -9.29 -46.36 12.71
CA SER A 895 -8.72 -46.52 11.34
C SER A 895 -8.64 -45.14 10.69
N GLU A 896 -7.64 -44.69 9.92
CA GLU A 896 -6.31 -45.06 9.40
C GLU A 896 -5.86 -43.77 8.63
N SER A 897 -4.68 -43.60 8.04
CA SER A 897 -3.28 -43.63 8.45
C SER A 897 -2.49 -43.08 7.24
N ARG A 898 -1.35 -42.40 7.47
CA ARG A 898 -0.08 -42.42 6.67
C ARG A 898 0.77 -41.17 7.01
N ALA A 899 2.09 -41.19 7.15
CA ALA A 899 3.12 -42.13 7.57
C ALA A 899 4.45 -41.34 7.56
N ALA A 900 5.32 -41.44 8.59
CA ALA A 900 6.77 -41.21 8.44
C ALA A 900 7.60 -41.72 9.66
N SER A 901 8.45 -42.72 9.37
CA SER A 901 9.79 -43.08 9.91
C SER A 901 10.01 -43.43 11.41
N PRO A 902 10.67 -44.57 11.70
CA PRO A 902 11.10 -44.98 13.04
C PRO A 902 12.59 -44.66 13.27
N ASP A 903 12.88 -43.74 14.19
CA ASP A 903 14.15 -43.67 14.93
C ASP A 903 14.07 -42.54 15.97
N ALA A 904 13.62 -42.87 17.20
CA ALA A 904 13.83 -42.00 18.36
C ALA A 904 13.73 -42.80 19.66
N PHE A 905 14.83 -42.80 20.42
CA PHE A 905 14.91 -43.28 21.80
C PHE A 905 13.83 -42.63 22.70
N PRO A 906 13.30 -43.33 23.71
CA PRO A 906 12.33 -42.76 24.64
C PRO A 906 13.02 -41.69 25.50
N ARG A 907 12.55 -40.43 25.39
CA ARG A 907 12.94 -39.33 26.29
C ARG A 907 12.14 -39.44 27.60
N PRO A 908 12.71 -39.03 28.75
CA PRO A 908 12.02 -39.10 30.05
C PRO A 908 10.87 -38.08 30.12
N ALA A 909 9.66 -38.56 30.48
CA ALA A 909 8.41 -37.81 30.52
C ALA A 909 8.44 -36.48 31.33
N ASN A 910 9.39 -36.31 32.26
CA ASN A 910 9.56 -35.08 33.04
C ASN A 910 10.11 -33.88 32.25
N ALA A 911 10.74 -34.10 31.09
CA ALA A 911 11.29 -33.01 30.27
C ALA A 911 10.20 -32.32 29.44
N ASP A 912 9.26 -33.10 28.90
CA ASP A 912 8.18 -32.57 28.03
C ASP A 912 7.16 -31.76 28.82
N GLN A 913 6.88 -32.14 30.08
CA GLN A 913 5.98 -31.41 30.97
C GLN A 913 6.57 -30.04 31.38
N LYS A 914 7.87 -29.99 31.75
CA LYS A 914 8.57 -28.71 32.01
C LYS A 914 8.67 -27.82 30.77
N LEU A 915 8.78 -28.41 29.57
CA LEU A 915 8.79 -27.66 28.32
C LEU A 915 7.41 -27.08 27.99
N ALA A 916 6.33 -27.81 28.29
CA ALA A 916 4.96 -27.31 28.16
C ALA A 916 4.69 -26.17 29.15
N GLU A 917 5.11 -26.31 30.41
CA GLU A 917 5.01 -25.24 31.42
C GLU A 917 5.76 -23.96 31.00
N ALA A 918 6.98 -24.11 30.45
CA ALA A 918 7.77 -22.98 29.96
C ALA A 918 7.09 -22.26 28.79
N ARG A 919 6.45 -23.00 27.86
CA ARG A 919 5.73 -22.42 26.72
C ARG A 919 4.49 -21.62 27.13
N GLU A 920 3.74 -22.09 28.11
CA GLU A 920 2.58 -21.35 28.62
C GLU A 920 2.99 -20.10 29.42
N LEU A 921 4.11 -20.16 30.15
CA LEU A 921 4.70 -18.98 30.80
C LEU A 921 5.19 -17.94 29.78
N GLU A 922 5.75 -18.37 28.65
CA GLU A 922 6.13 -17.46 27.57
C GLU A 922 4.90 -16.75 26.96
N LYS A 923 3.80 -17.50 26.72
CA LYS A 923 2.52 -16.92 26.27
C LYS A 923 1.96 -15.91 27.25
N PHE A 924 2.03 -16.19 28.56
CA PHE A 924 1.62 -15.25 29.61
C PHE A 924 2.35 -13.90 29.45
N HIS A 925 3.68 -13.91 29.30
CA HIS A 925 4.47 -12.70 29.16
C HIS A 925 4.19 -11.96 27.85
N ASP A 926 4.00 -12.67 26.73
CA ASP A 926 3.62 -12.05 25.44
C ASP A 926 2.24 -11.37 25.53
N TYR A 927 1.24 -12.05 26.10
CA TYR A 927 -0.09 -11.48 26.31
C TYR A 927 -0.09 -10.28 27.26
N GLN A 928 0.69 -10.31 28.34
CA GLN A 928 0.86 -9.14 29.23
C GLN A 928 1.48 -7.93 28.52
N ARG A 929 2.47 -8.16 27.66
CA ARG A 929 3.11 -7.10 26.86
C ARG A 929 2.12 -6.52 25.85
N ARG A 930 1.42 -7.37 25.09
CA ARG A 930 0.38 -6.94 24.14
C ARG A 930 -0.75 -6.17 24.83
N ALA A 931 -1.20 -6.63 26.01
CA ALA A 931 -2.22 -5.95 26.80
C ALA A 931 -1.82 -4.50 27.11
N SER A 932 -0.56 -4.29 27.50
CA SER A 932 -0.01 -2.96 27.79
C SER A 932 0.11 -2.11 26.51
N MET A 933 0.55 -2.69 25.39
CA MET A 933 0.66 -1.98 24.11
C MET A 933 -0.70 -1.51 23.55
N TYR A 934 -1.72 -2.36 23.55
CA TYR A 934 -3.06 -1.98 23.07
C TYR A 934 -3.75 -0.98 24.00
N TYR A 935 -3.55 -1.12 25.32
CA TYR A 935 -4.05 -0.17 26.31
C TYR A 935 -3.54 1.27 26.03
N VAL A 936 -2.23 1.42 25.78
CA VAL A 936 -1.66 2.76 25.50
C VAL A 936 -2.01 3.26 24.10
N TYR A 937 -2.05 2.37 23.11
CA TYR A 937 -2.34 2.75 21.74
C TYR A 937 -3.77 3.26 21.56
N HIS A 938 -4.71 2.77 22.37
CA HIS A 938 -6.07 3.33 22.42
C HIS A 938 -6.08 4.85 22.65
N THR A 939 -5.25 5.35 23.56
CA THR A 939 -5.15 6.78 23.86
C THR A 939 -4.63 7.57 22.64
N ILE A 940 -3.64 7.01 21.93
CA ILE A 940 -3.09 7.61 20.70
C ILE A 940 -4.13 7.61 19.58
N GLN A 941 -4.86 6.50 19.40
CA GLN A 941 -5.90 6.40 18.38
C GLN A 941 -7.00 7.42 18.61
N ARG A 942 -7.50 7.57 19.85
CA ARG A 942 -8.49 8.59 20.20
C ARG A 942 -7.99 10.01 19.92
N TYR A 943 -6.72 10.30 20.24
CA TYR A 943 -6.12 11.59 19.93
C TYR A 943 -6.03 11.88 18.42
N MET A 944 -5.78 10.85 17.62
CA MET A 944 -5.70 10.98 16.16
C MET A 944 -7.06 11.15 15.47
N ASP A 945 -8.13 10.60 16.06
CA ASP A 945 -9.49 10.73 15.54
C ASP A 945 -10.17 12.02 16.03
N GLU A 946 -9.92 12.41 17.28
CA GLU A 946 -10.48 13.60 17.93
C GLU A 946 -9.34 14.51 18.44
N PRO A 947 -8.77 15.42 17.64
CA PRO A 947 -7.57 16.17 18.01
C PRO A 947 -7.74 17.15 19.19
N PHE A 948 -8.97 17.35 19.69
CA PHE A 948 -9.32 18.20 20.82
C PHE A 948 -9.61 17.38 22.10
N THR A 949 -8.78 16.38 22.38
CA THR A 949 -8.93 15.57 23.61
C THR A 949 -8.53 16.34 24.87
N SER A 950 -9.15 16.00 26.00
CA SER A 950 -8.77 16.49 27.34
C SER A 950 -7.52 15.82 27.94
N TYR A 951 -6.77 15.03 27.16
CA TYR A 951 -5.55 14.37 27.66
C TYR A 951 -4.39 15.37 27.79
N MET A 952 -3.64 15.26 28.89
CA MET A 952 -2.45 16.07 29.14
C MET A 952 -1.39 15.80 28.05
N PRO A 953 -0.79 16.85 27.44
CA PRO A 953 0.27 16.72 26.44
C PRO A 953 1.44 15.82 26.88
N GLU A 954 1.83 15.91 28.15
CA GLU A 954 2.91 15.15 28.79
C GLU A 954 2.58 13.65 28.81
N ALA A 955 1.34 13.29 29.13
CA ALA A 955 0.90 11.90 29.12
C ALA A 955 0.91 11.31 27.71
N LEU A 956 0.40 12.04 26.70
CA LEU A 956 0.46 11.60 25.30
C LEU A 956 1.91 11.46 24.80
N PHE A 957 2.80 12.35 25.22
CA PHE A 957 4.22 12.30 24.93
C PHE A 957 4.86 11.04 25.51
N ASN A 958 4.66 10.76 26.80
CA ASN A 958 5.22 9.59 27.48
C ASN A 958 4.65 8.26 26.98
N ILE A 959 3.33 8.18 26.73
CA ILE A 959 2.67 7.04 26.10
C ILE A 959 3.31 6.75 24.72
N SER A 960 3.48 7.78 23.90
CA SER A 960 4.04 7.61 22.55
C SER A 960 5.51 7.17 22.59
N ARG A 961 6.29 7.61 23.60
CA ARG A 961 7.67 7.17 23.83
C ARG A 961 7.73 5.69 24.22
N PHE A 962 6.96 5.31 25.23
CA PHE A 962 6.86 3.93 25.71
C PHE A 962 6.51 2.98 24.55
N LEU A 963 5.48 3.33 23.76
CA LEU A 963 5.03 2.49 22.65
C LEU A 963 6.05 2.46 21.49
N THR A 964 6.75 3.56 21.23
CA THR A 964 7.81 3.60 20.20
C THR A 964 8.95 2.63 20.55
N HIS A 965 9.31 2.49 21.82
CA HIS A 965 10.31 1.50 22.25
C HIS A 965 9.77 0.06 22.13
N GLU A 966 8.55 -0.22 22.58
CA GLU A 966 7.95 -1.56 22.46
C GLU A 966 7.79 -2.01 20.99
N LEU A 967 7.46 -1.08 20.08
CA LEU A 967 7.32 -1.35 18.64
C LEU A 967 8.62 -1.73 17.94
N ASN A 968 9.78 -1.49 18.57
CA ASN A 968 11.07 -1.99 18.09
C ASN A 968 11.31 -3.46 18.50
N VAL A 969 10.63 -3.94 19.54
CA VAL A 969 10.75 -5.31 20.05
C VAL A 969 9.72 -6.23 19.39
N ILE A 970 8.43 -5.83 19.39
CA ILE A 970 7.32 -6.61 18.82
C ILE A 970 6.39 -5.66 18.04
N GLN A 971 5.91 -6.09 16.88
CA GLN A 971 4.91 -5.35 16.10
C GLN A 971 3.56 -6.07 16.14
N PRO A 972 2.66 -5.74 17.09
CA PRO A 972 1.33 -6.33 17.15
C PRO A 972 0.41 -5.81 16.02
N PRO A 973 -0.57 -6.62 15.58
CA PRO A 973 -1.52 -6.22 14.53
C PRO A 973 -2.35 -5.00 14.96
N GLY A 974 -2.74 -4.15 14.01
CA GLY A 974 -3.60 -2.99 14.27
C GLY A 974 -2.91 -1.76 14.89
N ILE A 975 -1.73 -1.87 15.50
CA ILE A 975 -0.99 -0.71 16.04
C ILE A 975 -0.22 0.02 14.92
N SER A 976 -0.62 1.26 14.60
CA SER A 976 0.03 2.09 13.59
C SER A 976 1.32 2.75 14.11
N LYS A 977 2.46 2.37 13.52
CA LYS A 977 3.75 3.05 13.72
C LYS A 977 3.67 4.54 13.36
N PHE A 978 2.94 4.89 12.29
CA PHE A 978 2.74 6.27 11.87
C PHE A 978 2.02 7.09 12.94
N SER A 979 0.86 6.63 13.44
CA SER A 979 0.05 7.38 14.42
C SER A 979 0.82 7.63 15.72
N THR A 980 1.58 6.63 16.17
CA THR A 980 2.44 6.74 17.36
C THR A 980 3.54 7.77 17.16
N MET A 981 4.27 7.69 16.04
CA MET A 981 5.39 8.61 15.78
C MET A 981 4.91 10.04 15.46
N TYR A 982 3.78 10.19 14.77
CA TYR A 982 3.17 11.49 14.51
C TYR A 982 2.72 12.17 15.80
N THR A 983 2.04 11.44 16.69
CA THR A 983 1.64 11.94 18.01
C THR A 983 2.87 12.34 18.84
N LEU A 984 3.91 11.50 18.85
CA LEU A 984 5.19 11.82 19.50
C LEU A 984 5.80 13.11 18.95
N ALA A 985 5.91 13.25 17.64
CA ALA A 985 6.48 14.45 17.00
C ALA A 985 5.66 15.71 17.31
N LYS A 986 4.33 15.60 17.34
CA LYS A 986 3.43 16.72 17.63
C LYS A 986 3.54 17.17 19.08
N GLN A 987 3.52 16.24 20.04
CA GLN A 987 3.67 16.59 21.46
C GLN A 987 5.09 17.02 21.81
N ALA A 988 6.12 16.42 21.21
CA ALA A 988 7.51 16.87 21.35
C ALA A 988 7.69 18.34 20.95
N ARG A 989 6.96 18.81 19.93
CA ARG A 989 6.97 20.23 19.53
C ARG A 989 6.26 21.14 20.53
N ASN A 990 5.18 20.66 21.15
CA ASN A 990 4.42 21.43 22.13
C ASN A 990 5.20 21.58 23.44
N LEU A 991 5.95 20.54 23.82
CA LEU A 991 6.79 20.46 25.02
C LEU A 991 8.23 20.93 24.77
N GLU A 992 8.49 21.63 23.67
CA GLU A 992 9.81 22.18 23.33
C GLU A 992 10.97 21.17 23.23
N ALA A 993 10.67 19.88 23.07
CA ALA A 993 11.62 18.81 22.72
C ALA A 993 11.91 18.80 21.21
N PHE A 994 12.52 19.88 20.71
CA PHE A 994 12.68 20.13 19.28
C PHE A 994 13.70 19.20 18.58
N LYS A 995 14.73 18.74 19.29
CA LYS A 995 15.72 17.80 18.74
C LYS A 995 15.08 16.42 18.54
N LEU A 996 14.29 15.94 19.50
CA LEU A 996 13.49 14.72 19.34
C LEU A 996 12.47 14.88 18.21
N ALA A 997 11.72 15.98 18.18
CA ALA A 997 10.72 16.23 17.14
C ALA A 997 11.31 16.15 15.72
N ARG A 998 12.51 16.70 15.50
CA ARG A 998 13.23 16.58 14.21
C ARG A 998 13.53 15.15 13.86
N HIS A 999 14.11 14.40 14.80
CA HIS A 999 14.48 13.00 14.57
C HIS A 999 13.27 12.14 14.22
N VAL A 1000 12.15 12.36 14.92
CA VAL A 1000 10.91 11.62 14.66
C VAL A 1000 10.27 12.03 13.33
N LEU A 1001 10.29 13.33 12.97
CA LEU A 1001 9.78 13.82 11.68
C LEU A 1001 10.61 13.33 10.48
N ASP A 1002 11.94 13.20 10.62
CA ASP A 1002 12.78 12.58 9.59
C ASP A 1002 12.46 11.08 9.45
N LYS A 1003 12.27 10.37 10.56
CA LYS A 1003 11.84 8.96 10.51
C LYS A 1003 10.45 8.79 9.89
N LEU A 1004 9.53 9.72 10.13
CA LEU A 1004 8.18 9.70 9.54
C LEU A 1004 8.20 9.77 8.01
N GLN A 1005 9.20 10.44 7.40
CA GLN A 1005 9.37 10.48 5.94
C GLN A 1005 9.70 9.11 5.33
N HIS A 1006 10.19 8.17 6.14
CA HIS A 1006 10.47 6.79 5.71
C HIS A 1006 9.29 5.84 5.93
N LEU A 1007 8.19 6.32 6.53
CA LEU A 1007 6.96 5.57 6.71
C LEU A 1007 5.91 6.00 5.69
N HIS A 1008 4.91 5.16 5.47
CA HIS A 1008 3.74 5.54 4.68
C HIS A 1008 2.91 6.57 5.46
N ILE A 1009 2.91 7.82 5.00
CA ILE A 1009 2.14 8.92 5.57
C ILE A 1009 0.75 8.94 4.88
N PRO A 1010 -0.37 8.85 5.62
CA PRO A 1010 -1.70 9.02 5.06
C PRO A 1010 -1.88 10.42 4.46
N GLU A 1011 -2.53 10.54 3.30
CA GLU A 1011 -2.70 11.81 2.56
C GLU A 1011 -3.22 12.95 3.44
N ARG A 1012 -4.18 12.66 4.33
CA ARG A 1012 -4.75 13.65 5.27
C ARG A 1012 -3.72 14.35 6.17
N PHE A 1013 -2.57 13.73 6.40
CA PHE A 1013 -1.50 14.26 7.27
C PHE A 1013 -0.24 14.63 6.49
N GLN A 1014 -0.20 14.43 5.16
CA GLN A 1014 1.01 14.64 4.38
C GLN A 1014 1.45 16.10 4.43
N GLU A 1015 0.54 17.04 4.16
CA GLU A 1015 0.82 18.48 4.25
C GLU A 1015 1.26 18.89 5.66
N ASP A 1016 0.57 18.38 6.69
CA ASP A 1016 0.90 18.68 8.10
C ASP A 1016 2.29 18.19 8.50
N VAL A 1017 2.67 16.98 8.07
CA VAL A 1017 4.00 16.40 8.35
C VAL A 1017 5.08 17.17 7.60
N GLU A 1018 4.88 17.49 6.32
CA GLU A 1018 5.84 18.25 5.52
C GLU A 1018 6.02 19.68 6.07
N LEU A 1019 4.93 20.36 6.42
CA LEU A 1019 4.96 21.67 7.07
C LEU A 1019 5.62 21.60 8.45
N ALA A 1020 5.35 20.56 9.24
CA ALA A 1020 6.00 20.35 10.53
C ALA A 1020 7.51 20.12 10.38
N ALA A 1021 7.94 19.32 9.40
CA ALA A 1021 9.33 19.04 9.09
C ALA A 1021 10.10 20.29 8.62
N LEU A 1022 9.43 21.22 7.93
CA LEU A 1022 10.00 22.52 7.57
C LEU A 1022 10.05 23.48 8.78
N LYS A 1023 8.94 23.63 9.51
CA LYS A 1023 8.83 24.53 10.67
C LYS A 1023 9.80 24.15 11.79
N ILE A 1024 10.05 22.85 12.00
CA ILE A 1024 10.94 22.42 13.08
C ILE A 1024 12.40 22.79 12.82
N ARG A 1025 12.82 22.97 11.55
CA ARG A 1025 14.19 23.36 11.20
C ARG A 1025 14.56 24.77 11.66
N SER A 1026 13.57 25.65 11.88
CA SER A 1026 13.79 27.01 12.38
C SER A 1026 13.85 27.12 13.91
N LYS A 1027 13.59 26.03 14.64
CA LYS A 1027 13.70 25.97 16.12
C LYS A 1027 15.15 25.69 16.57
N PRO A 1028 15.50 25.76 17.87
CA PRO A 1028 16.84 25.33 18.33
C PRO A 1028 16.98 23.80 18.22
N PHE A 1029 18.22 23.29 18.06
CA PHE A 1029 18.53 21.85 18.10
C PHE A 1029 18.81 21.38 19.53
N GLN A 1030 17.88 21.64 20.43
CA GLN A 1030 17.95 21.27 21.84
C GLN A 1030 16.59 20.72 22.26
N ASP A 1031 16.59 19.80 23.22
CA ASP A 1031 15.38 19.33 23.89
C ASP A 1031 15.30 19.99 25.26
N ASN A 1032 14.09 20.33 25.72
CA ASN A 1032 13.89 20.75 27.12
C ASN A 1032 14.33 19.62 28.07
N GLU A 1033 15.22 19.95 29.01
CA GLU A 1033 15.84 19.00 29.93
C GLU A 1033 14.85 18.52 31.01
N GLU A 1034 13.83 19.32 31.34
CA GLU A 1034 12.79 18.98 32.32
C GLU A 1034 12.01 17.70 31.96
N HIS A 1035 11.94 17.35 30.67
CA HIS A 1035 11.21 16.17 30.21
C HIS A 1035 12.07 14.90 30.12
N GLN A 1036 13.37 14.99 30.42
CA GLN A 1036 14.27 13.84 30.37
C GLN A 1036 13.95 12.86 31.51
N PRO A 1037 13.71 11.57 31.21
CA PRO A 1037 13.43 10.58 32.25
C PRO A 1037 14.63 10.38 33.18
N LEU A 1038 14.39 10.49 34.48
CA LEU A 1038 15.36 10.14 35.51
C LEU A 1038 15.32 8.64 35.80
N CYS A 1039 16.47 7.98 35.85
CA CYS A 1039 16.55 6.64 36.41
C CYS A 1039 16.74 6.71 37.93
N TYR A 1040 15.71 6.36 38.69
CA TYR A 1040 15.76 6.38 40.16
C TYR A 1040 16.69 5.34 40.79
N ARG A 1041 17.20 4.39 40.00
CA ARG A 1041 18.20 3.42 40.47
C ARG A 1041 19.61 4.01 40.51
N CYS A 1042 20.01 4.76 39.48
CA CYS A 1042 21.38 5.28 39.33
C CYS A 1042 21.45 6.81 39.23
N SER A 1043 20.33 7.49 39.49
CA SER A 1043 20.13 8.94 39.43
C SER A 1043 20.64 9.59 38.14
N THR A 1044 20.65 8.84 37.03
CA THR A 1044 21.15 9.32 35.73
C THR A 1044 19.96 9.76 34.87
N THR A 1045 20.06 10.94 34.26
CA THR A 1045 19.11 11.41 33.24
C THR A 1045 19.29 10.60 31.96
N ASN A 1046 18.19 10.20 31.35
CA ASN A 1046 18.20 9.35 30.17
C ASN A 1046 17.68 10.11 28.93
N PRO A 1047 18.19 9.80 27.73
CA PRO A 1047 17.67 10.38 26.49
C PRO A 1047 16.16 10.12 26.34
N LEU A 1048 15.45 11.09 25.76
CA LEU A 1048 14.00 10.98 25.57
C LEU A 1048 13.58 9.74 24.76
N VAL A 1049 14.33 9.38 23.72
CA VAL A 1049 14.14 8.14 22.96
C VAL A 1049 15.50 7.50 22.71
N ASN A 1050 15.64 6.21 23.05
CA ASN A 1050 16.85 5.43 22.79
C ASN A 1050 16.54 4.26 21.84
N VAL A 1051 17.31 4.16 20.76
CA VAL A 1051 17.15 3.10 19.75
C VAL A 1051 17.71 1.76 20.24
N THR A 1052 18.69 1.77 21.15
CA THR A 1052 19.46 0.58 21.54
C THR A 1052 18.99 -0.05 22.85
N ALA A 1053 18.57 0.75 23.84
CA ALA A 1053 18.18 0.24 25.16
C ALA A 1053 16.65 -0.01 25.30
N GLY A 1054 15.79 0.71 24.58
CA GLY A 1054 14.33 0.59 24.74
C GLY A 1054 13.81 1.20 26.05
N ASN A 1055 12.82 0.55 26.70
CA ASN A 1055 12.20 1.00 27.96
C ASN A 1055 13.03 0.70 29.21
N GLN A 1056 14.34 0.96 29.16
CA GLN A 1056 15.27 0.76 30.28
C GLN A 1056 16.36 1.83 30.30
N CYS A 1057 17.00 2.00 31.47
CA CYS A 1057 18.09 2.93 31.66
C CYS A 1057 19.30 2.59 30.78
N ILE A 1058 19.89 3.60 30.14
CA ILE A 1058 21.06 3.43 29.26
C ILE A 1058 22.33 3.11 30.05
N ASN A 1059 22.37 3.45 31.34
CA ASN A 1059 23.55 3.34 32.18
C ASN A 1059 23.57 2.03 32.99
N CYS A 1060 22.44 1.67 33.63
CA CYS A 1060 22.34 0.50 34.51
C CYS A 1060 21.39 -0.60 34.01
N ALA A 1061 20.84 -0.45 32.80
CA ALA A 1061 19.87 -1.37 32.19
C ALA A 1061 18.62 -1.66 33.05
N HIS A 1062 18.34 -0.85 34.07
CA HIS A 1062 17.16 -1.00 34.89
C HIS A 1062 15.89 -0.69 34.08
N PRO A 1063 14.91 -1.61 34.00
CA PRO A 1063 13.64 -1.35 33.33
C PRO A 1063 12.94 -0.16 33.98
N PHE A 1064 12.44 0.77 33.18
CA PHE A 1064 11.63 1.86 33.72
C PHE A 1064 10.28 1.31 34.17
N VAL A 1065 9.88 1.67 35.39
CA VAL A 1065 8.56 1.36 35.93
C VAL A 1065 7.68 2.59 35.69
N TYR A 1066 6.55 2.40 35.02
CA TYR A 1066 5.70 3.50 34.58
C TYR A 1066 4.41 3.58 35.39
N SER A 1067 3.91 4.79 35.61
CA SER A 1067 2.53 5.03 36.04
C SER A 1067 1.58 4.71 34.88
N PHE A 1068 0.66 3.75 35.03
CA PHE A 1068 -0.23 3.31 33.94
C PHE A 1068 -1.38 4.30 33.60
N VAL A 1069 -1.24 5.57 33.99
CA VAL A 1069 -2.11 6.69 33.60
C VAL A 1069 -1.30 7.78 32.88
N SER A 1070 -0.33 8.39 33.56
CA SER A 1070 0.53 9.44 33.00
C SER A 1070 1.70 8.92 32.15
N PHE A 1071 2.06 7.64 32.30
CA PHE A 1071 3.26 7.02 31.74
C PHE A 1071 4.56 7.72 32.14
N GLU A 1072 4.56 8.45 33.25
CA GLU A 1072 5.77 8.95 33.88
C GLU A 1072 6.54 7.80 34.54
N VAL A 1073 7.86 7.95 34.59
CA VAL A 1073 8.74 7.00 35.28
C VAL A 1073 8.56 7.19 36.78
N LEU A 1074 8.14 6.14 37.48
CA LEU A 1074 7.91 6.16 38.91
C LEU A 1074 9.22 6.03 39.70
N PRO A 1075 9.34 6.67 40.88
CA PRO A 1075 10.49 6.56 41.78
C PRO A 1075 10.56 5.24 42.54
N VAL A 1076 10.38 4.12 41.83
CA VAL A 1076 10.42 2.78 42.41
C VAL A 1076 11.54 1.95 41.82
N VAL A 1077 12.16 1.13 42.67
CA VAL A 1077 13.19 0.16 42.25
C VAL A 1077 12.79 -1.24 42.66
N GLN A 1078 12.82 -2.16 41.69
CA GLN A 1078 12.55 -3.58 41.92
C GLN A 1078 13.69 -4.25 42.68
N PHE A 1079 13.37 -5.10 43.64
CA PHE A 1079 14.32 -5.98 44.31
C PHE A 1079 13.83 -7.44 44.33
N VAL A 1080 14.77 -8.36 44.55
CA VAL A 1080 14.56 -9.81 44.60
C VAL A 1080 14.98 -10.32 45.98
N LEU A 1081 14.35 -11.41 46.43
CA LEU A 1081 14.65 -12.04 47.71
C LEU A 1081 15.90 -12.93 47.60
N ALA A 1082 16.74 -12.93 48.64
CA ALA A 1082 17.87 -13.85 48.73
C ALA A 1082 17.43 -15.33 48.72
N GLU A 1083 18.31 -16.23 48.26
CA GLU A 1083 18.01 -17.66 48.18
C GLU A 1083 17.58 -18.25 49.54
N GLY A 1084 16.52 -19.04 49.53
CA GLY A 1084 15.97 -19.69 50.73
C GLY A 1084 15.00 -18.85 51.55
N ILE A 1085 14.54 -17.70 51.05
CA ILE A 1085 13.42 -16.93 51.62
C ILE A 1085 12.15 -17.19 50.81
N THR A 1086 11.05 -17.55 51.47
CA THR A 1086 9.73 -17.70 50.81
C THR A 1086 9.00 -16.37 50.71
N ASP A 1087 8.08 -16.23 49.75
CA ASP A 1087 7.30 -14.98 49.58
C ASP A 1087 6.48 -14.67 50.85
N GLU A 1088 5.95 -15.70 51.52
CA GLU A 1088 5.23 -15.56 52.79
C GLU A 1088 6.14 -15.15 53.97
N GLU A 1089 7.37 -15.67 54.01
CA GLU A 1089 8.38 -15.28 55.00
C GLU A 1089 8.81 -13.81 54.80
N ALA A 1090 9.03 -13.39 53.55
CA ALA A 1090 9.40 -12.01 53.24
C ALA A 1090 8.32 -11.00 53.64
N VAL A 1091 7.04 -11.29 53.37
CA VAL A 1091 5.92 -10.42 53.80
C VAL A 1091 5.88 -10.27 55.32
N ARG A 1092 6.11 -11.36 56.08
CA ARG A 1092 6.15 -11.30 57.55
C ARG A 1092 7.31 -10.46 58.07
N LEU A 1093 8.50 -10.61 57.48
CA LEU A 1093 9.69 -9.86 57.88
C LEU A 1093 9.53 -8.34 57.66
N ILE A 1094 8.88 -7.95 56.56
CA ILE A 1094 8.55 -6.54 56.29
C ILE A 1094 7.51 -6.02 57.29
N GLN A 1095 6.42 -6.75 57.53
CA GLN A 1095 5.35 -6.32 58.43
C GLN A 1095 5.76 -6.21 59.91
N GLN A 1096 6.75 -7.00 60.36
CA GLN A 1096 7.26 -6.98 61.73
C GLN A 1096 8.08 -5.71 62.06
N ALA A 1097 8.53 -4.95 61.05
CA ALA A 1097 9.31 -3.72 61.23
C ALA A 1097 8.49 -2.54 61.82
N GLY A 1098 7.16 -2.60 61.75
CA GLY A 1098 6.25 -1.49 62.11
C GLY A 1098 5.78 -1.42 63.56
N GLY A 1099 6.36 -2.17 64.50
CA GLY A 1099 5.97 -2.18 65.91
C GLY A 1099 7.13 -1.94 66.88
N ASP A 1100 7.10 -0.78 67.57
CA ASP A 1100 7.89 -0.38 68.76
C ASP A 1100 9.43 -0.16 68.68
N SER A 1101 9.84 1.10 68.38
CA SER A 1101 10.77 2.00 69.14
C SER A 1101 12.27 1.63 69.34
N PRO A 1102 13.22 2.52 69.81
CA PRO A 1102 13.36 4.00 69.82
C PRO A 1102 14.67 4.50 69.15
N LEU A 1103 14.75 5.78 68.76
CA LEU A 1103 15.99 6.60 68.86
C LEU A 1103 15.64 8.10 68.68
N LYS A 1104 15.48 8.79 69.83
CA LYS A 1104 15.67 10.24 69.95
C LYS A 1104 16.92 10.47 70.81
N SER A 1105 17.81 11.35 70.37
CA SER A 1105 18.69 12.16 71.22
C SER A 1105 19.14 13.38 70.40
N THR A 1106 18.54 14.57 70.62
CA THR A 1106 19.04 15.67 71.48
C THR A 1106 20.29 16.35 70.92
N ASP A 1107 20.19 17.56 70.36
CA ASP A 1107 20.40 18.84 71.06
C ASP A 1107 20.50 20.05 70.10
N ALA A 1108 19.96 21.18 70.59
CA ALA A 1108 20.23 22.62 70.35
C ALA A 1108 21.50 23.01 69.55
N GLU A 1109 21.68 24.18 68.92
CA GLU A 1109 21.01 25.49 68.83
C GLU A 1109 21.82 26.29 67.78
N LYS A 1110 21.19 27.31 67.17
CA LYS A 1110 21.75 28.57 66.64
C LYS A 1110 22.88 28.54 65.58
N ASP A 1111 22.60 29.10 64.40
CA ASP A 1111 23.02 30.48 64.13
C ASP A 1111 22.26 31.08 62.93
N GLU A 1112 21.92 32.35 63.07
CA GLU A 1112 21.31 33.23 62.07
C GLU A 1112 22.39 33.77 61.10
N GLY A 1113 22.02 34.10 59.85
CA GLY A 1113 22.75 35.14 59.10
C GLY A 1113 22.90 34.97 57.58
N GLU A 1114 22.29 35.92 56.86
CA GLU A 1114 22.79 36.62 55.66
C GLU A 1114 22.60 36.00 54.25
N ASP A 1115 21.64 36.61 53.54
CA ASP A 1115 21.72 37.29 52.24
C ASP A 1115 22.45 36.67 51.02
N ASP A 1116 21.69 36.63 49.92
CA ASP A 1116 22.02 36.84 48.51
C ASP A 1116 23.48 36.63 48.03
N VAL A 1117 23.66 35.80 46.98
CA VAL A 1117 24.13 36.26 45.65
C VAL A 1117 24.36 35.05 44.72
N TRP A 1118 23.82 35.21 43.51
CA TRP A 1118 23.99 34.38 42.32
C TRP A 1118 25.43 34.46 41.80
N THR A 1119 26.11 33.32 41.63
CA THR A 1119 27.36 33.21 40.86
C THR A 1119 27.32 31.98 39.95
N ALA A 1120 27.30 32.23 38.63
CA ALA A 1120 27.57 31.21 37.61
C ALA A 1120 29.05 30.81 37.63
N PRO A 1121 29.38 29.54 37.31
CA PRO A 1121 30.28 29.33 36.17
C PRO A 1121 30.06 28.04 35.34
N GLU A 1122 30.11 28.27 34.02
CA GLU A 1122 30.81 27.56 32.94
C GLU A 1122 30.63 26.06 32.64
N GLU A 1123 30.51 25.83 31.32
CA GLU A 1123 30.16 24.63 30.57
C GLU A 1123 31.14 23.46 30.72
N GLY A 1124 30.57 22.25 30.78
CA GLY A 1124 31.20 21.05 30.22
C GLY A 1124 31.46 19.91 31.21
N ASP A 1125 30.42 19.30 31.77
CA ASP A 1125 30.42 17.91 32.23
C ASP A 1125 28.97 17.41 32.32
N ALA A 1126 28.75 16.11 32.10
CA ALA A 1126 27.43 15.49 32.20
C ALA A 1126 26.86 15.70 33.61
N GLU A 1127 25.89 16.62 33.72
CA GLU A 1127 25.31 17.06 34.98
C GLU A 1127 24.64 15.89 35.70
N ARG A 1128 25.28 15.41 36.77
CA ARG A 1128 24.57 14.80 37.89
C ARG A 1128 23.78 15.93 38.55
N ILE A 1129 22.47 15.95 38.37
CA ILE A 1129 21.59 16.80 39.17
C ILE A 1129 21.76 16.37 40.64
N ASN A 1130 22.31 17.27 41.44
CA ASN A 1130 22.36 17.13 42.89
C ASN A 1130 20.91 17.29 43.38
N LEU A 1131 20.29 16.20 43.86
CA LEU A 1131 19.00 16.23 44.56
C LEU A 1131 19.19 16.90 45.93
N GLU A 1132 19.51 18.20 45.94
CA GLU A 1132 19.55 19.02 47.15
C GLU A 1132 18.12 19.33 47.59
N GLY A 1133 17.51 18.32 48.21
CA GLY A 1133 16.17 18.44 48.79
C GLY A 1133 15.72 17.21 49.59
N ASN A 1134 16.18 16.00 49.23
CA ASN A 1134 15.86 14.78 49.98
C ASN A 1134 17.14 13.98 50.28
N LYS A 1135 17.57 14.02 51.56
CA LYS A 1135 18.64 13.17 52.07
C LYS A 1135 18.19 11.71 51.98
N LEU A 1136 18.63 10.98 50.95
CA LEU A 1136 18.65 9.51 50.99
C LEU A 1136 19.44 9.09 52.24
N ASN A 1137 18.78 8.42 53.17
CA ASN A 1137 19.41 8.03 54.44
C ASN A 1137 20.54 7.01 54.17
N PRO A 1138 21.82 7.34 54.45
CA PRO A 1138 22.95 6.44 54.16
C PRO A 1138 22.91 5.15 54.99
N ASP A 1139 22.17 5.17 56.10
CA ASP A 1139 22.03 4.06 57.04
C ASP A 1139 20.97 3.01 56.63
N ASP A 1140 20.31 3.20 55.48
CA ASP A 1140 19.34 2.25 54.94
C ASP A 1140 20.03 1.12 54.14
N PRO A 1141 19.88 -0.16 54.54
CA PRO A 1141 20.50 -1.31 53.85
C PRO A 1141 20.18 -1.41 52.35
N PHE A 1142 19.03 -0.86 51.92
CA PHE A 1142 18.66 -0.83 50.50
C PHE A 1142 19.50 0.19 49.71
N SER A 1143 19.74 1.37 50.29
CA SER A 1143 20.53 2.46 49.71
C SER A 1143 22.01 2.08 49.59
N ALA A 1144 22.54 1.33 50.56
CA ALA A 1144 23.89 0.78 50.50
C ALA A 1144 24.07 -0.19 49.31
N ASN A 1145 23.07 -1.04 49.02
CA ASN A 1145 23.09 -1.97 47.88
C ASN A 1145 22.89 -1.26 46.52
N LEU A 1146 22.24 -0.10 46.48
CA LEU A 1146 22.13 0.75 45.28
C LEU A 1146 23.48 1.37 44.88
N ASN A 1147 24.26 1.82 45.86
CA ASN A 1147 25.54 2.50 45.64
C ASN A 1147 26.70 1.57 45.22
N ALA A 1148 26.51 0.24 45.27
CA ALA A 1148 27.53 -0.76 44.94
C ALA A 1148 27.64 -1.07 43.41
N ILE A 1149 26.93 -0.35 42.55
CA ILE A 1149 26.76 -0.70 41.12
C ILE A 1149 27.57 0.24 40.22
N TYR A 1150 28.41 -0.33 39.36
CA TYR A 1150 29.28 0.42 38.45
C TYR A 1150 28.59 0.72 37.09
N PRO A 1151 28.85 1.89 36.46
CA PRO A 1151 28.35 2.21 35.12
C PRO A 1151 28.76 1.15 34.08
N GLY A 1152 27.80 0.61 33.30
CA GLY A 1152 28.06 -0.29 32.17
C GLY A 1152 28.08 -1.81 32.45
N SER A 1153 27.68 -2.27 33.65
CA SER A 1153 27.53 -3.71 33.96
C SER A 1153 26.17 -4.27 33.52
N GLU A 1154 26.08 -5.60 33.31
CA GLU A 1154 24.79 -6.30 33.13
C GLU A 1154 23.87 -6.04 34.34
N MET A 1155 22.55 -6.06 34.12
CA MET A 1155 21.56 -5.78 35.17
C MET A 1155 21.61 -6.87 36.24
N GLU A 1156 22.24 -6.57 37.39
CA GLU A 1156 22.11 -7.39 38.59
C GLU A 1156 20.86 -6.97 39.38
N PRO A 1157 20.00 -7.88 39.84
CA PRO A 1157 18.86 -7.51 40.67
C PRO A 1157 19.31 -7.13 42.08
N VAL A 1158 18.75 -6.05 42.63
CA VAL A 1158 18.98 -5.69 44.04
C VAL A 1158 18.44 -6.83 44.89
N THR A 1159 19.30 -7.48 45.68
CA THR A 1159 18.91 -8.67 46.46
C THR A 1159 18.89 -8.32 47.95
N LEU A 1160 17.75 -8.53 48.61
CA LEU A 1160 17.61 -8.28 50.04
C LEU A 1160 17.66 -9.58 50.85
N ASN A 1161 18.48 -9.58 51.89
CA ASN A 1161 18.54 -10.66 52.89
C ASN A 1161 17.53 -10.40 54.02
N ARG A 1162 17.40 -11.37 54.95
CA ARG A 1162 16.43 -11.30 56.06
C ARG A 1162 16.57 -10.03 56.92
N ALA A 1163 17.81 -9.61 57.20
CA ALA A 1163 18.08 -8.42 58.01
C ALA A 1163 17.72 -7.12 57.26
N ALA A 1164 18.03 -7.04 55.97
CA ALA A 1164 17.68 -5.90 55.14
C ALA A 1164 16.16 -5.75 55.01
N LEU A 1165 15.41 -6.86 54.87
CA LEU A 1165 13.94 -6.87 54.79
C LEU A 1165 13.27 -6.38 56.09
N GLN A 1166 13.85 -6.67 57.26
CA GLN A 1166 13.34 -6.19 58.56
C GLN A 1166 13.62 -4.71 58.83
N ALA A 1167 14.60 -4.13 58.14
CA ALA A 1167 14.99 -2.73 58.30
C ALA A 1167 14.23 -1.79 57.36
N GLN A 1168 13.36 -2.31 56.48
CA GLN A 1168 12.59 -1.49 55.56
C GLN A 1168 11.26 -1.04 56.18
N ASP A 1169 10.86 0.19 55.91
CA ASP A 1169 9.53 0.68 56.26
C ASP A 1169 8.48 -0.04 55.39
N PRO A 1170 7.44 -0.66 56.00
CA PRO A 1170 6.32 -1.25 55.26
C PRO A 1170 5.62 -0.28 54.31
N GLN A 1171 5.61 1.03 54.60
CA GLN A 1171 4.94 2.05 53.78
C GLN A 1171 5.69 2.32 52.47
N ASP A 1172 7.00 2.10 52.46
CA ASP A 1172 7.83 2.33 51.27
C ASP A 1172 7.88 1.10 50.35
N ILE A 1173 7.38 -0.06 50.77
CA ILE A 1173 7.42 -1.30 50.00
C ILE A 1173 6.07 -1.61 49.34
N ILE A 1174 6.13 -1.82 48.02
CA ILE A 1174 5.00 -2.26 47.21
C ILE A 1174 5.18 -3.75 46.87
N ILE A 1175 4.25 -4.58 47.32
CA ILE A 1175 4.26 -6.04 47.11
C ILE A 1175 3.19 -6.43 46.09
N CYS A 1176 3.63 -6.76 44.88
CA CYS A 1176 2.79 -7.22 43.78
C CYS A 1176 2.70 -8.76 43.80
N ARG A 1177 1.50 -9.27 44.12
CA ARG A 1177 1.26 -10.71 44.37
C ARG A 1177 0.82 -11.42 43.11
N TRP A 1178 1.56 -12.44 42.68
CA TRP A 1178 1.22 -13.26 41.52
C TRP A 1178 0.74 -14.67 41.91
N PRO A 1179 -0.23 -15.22 41.16
CA PRO A 1179 -0.61 -16.63 41.23
C PRO A 1179 0.58 -17.59 41.00
N LYS A 1180 0.74 -18.64 41.84
CA LYS A 1180 1.63 -19.80 41.50
C LYS A 1180 1.34 -20.28 40.06
N PRO A 1181 2.36 -20.56 39.22
CA PRO A 1181 3.77 -20.79 39.56
C PRO A 1181 4.67 -19.53 39.63
N LEU A 1182 4.15 -18.32 39.42
CA LEU A 1182 4.94 -17.09 39.50
C LEU A 1182 5.25 -16.71 40.96
N ARG A 1183 6.41 -16.10 41.20
CA ARG A 1183 6.80 -15.50 42.49
C ARG A 1183 6.27 -14.07 42.63
N PHE A 1184 6.21 -13.58 43.87
CA PHE A 1184 5.87 -12.18 44.13
C PHE A 1184 6.95 -11.24 43.60
N THR A 1185 6.52 -10.04 43.21
CA THR A 1185 7.40 -8.97 42.73
C THR A 1185 7.39 -7.83 43.75
N TYR A 1186 8.57 -7.36 44.14
CA TYR A 1186 8.74 -6.37 45.20
C TYR A 1186 9.38 -5.10 44.66
N TYR A 1187 8.83 -3.96 45.04
CA TYR A 1187 9.34 -2.63 44.70
C TYR A 1187 9.52 -1.79 45.96
N LYS A 1188 10.53 -0.93 45.97
CA LYS A 1188 10.70 0.10 47.00
C LYS A 1188 10.48 1.49 46.40
N ASN A 1189 9.67 2.31 47.03
CA ASN A 1189 9.52 3.74 46.74
C ASN A 1189 10.71 4.52 47.35
N LEU A 1190 11.45 5.24 46.51
CA LEU A 1190 12.59 6.05 46.93
C LEU A 1190 12.21 7.49 47.23
N MET A 1191 10.98 7.90 46.92
CA MET A 1191 10.44 9.22 47.25
C MET A 1191 9.09 9.04 47.97
N PRO A 1192 9.09 8.87 49.30
CA PRO A 1192 7.86 8.66 50.08
C PRO A 1192 6.84 9.80 49.91
N ASP A 1193 7.31 11.02 49.63
CA ASP A 1193 6.46 12.20 49.36
C ASP A 1193 5.63 12.08 48.07
N VAL A 1194 6.01 11.18 47.16
CA VAL A 1194 5.25 10.87 45.95
C VAL A 1194 4.47 9.58 46.21
N PRO A 1195 3.16 9.65 46.50
CA PRO A 1195 2.39 8.48 46.86
C PRO A 1195 2.16 7.59 45.63
N ILE A 1196 2.50 6.32 45.74
CA ILE A 1196 2.39 5.31 44.67
C ILE A 1196 1.53 4.15 45.15
N THR A 1197 0.56 3.78 44.33
CA THR A 1197 -0.34 2.66 44.60
C THR A 1197 -0.26 1.66 43.45
N HIS A 1198 -0.51 0.38 43.74
CA HIS A 1198 -0.68 -0.66 42.72
C HIS A 1198 -2.09 -1.24 42.77
N CYS A 1199 -2.58 -1.72 41.62
CA CYS A 1199 -3.82 -2.49 41.60
C CYS A 1199 -3.55 -3.93 42.05
N GLN A 1200 -4.28 -4.40 43.07
CA GLN A 1200 -4.12 -5.75 43.63
C GLN A 1200 -4.46 -6.90 42.65
N HIS A 1201 -5.14 -6.60 41.54
CA HIS A 1201 -5.53 -7.60 40.55
C HIS A 1201 -4.55 -7.69 39.37
N CYS A 1202 -4.09 -6.56 38.84
CA CYS A 1202 -3.20 -6.55 37.67
C CYS A 1202 -1.75 -6.22 37.99
N ASN A 1203 -1.45 -5.85 39.24
CA ASN A 1203 -0.13 -5.49 39.72
C ASN A 1203 0.54 -4.34 38.92
N LYS A 1204 -0.25 -3.53 38.20
CA LYS A 1204 0.24 -2.29 37.58
C LYS A 1204 0.31 -1.18 38.62
N LEU A 1205 1.34 -0.34 38.51
CA LEU A 1205 1.62 0.76 39.42
C LEU A 1205 1.11 2.09 38.84
N PHE A 1206 0.77 3.01 39.73
CA PHE A 1206 0.16 4.30 39.43
C PHE A 1206 0.59 5.34 40.47
N HIS A 1207 0.59 6.61 40.10
CA HIS A 1207 0.44 7.68 41.10
C HIS A 1207 -0.91 7.52 41.80
N THR A 1208 -0.91 7.64 43.13
CA THR A 1208 -2.11 7.39 43.94
C THR A 1208 -3.27 8.31 43.53
N ASP A 1209 -3.00 9.60 43.32
CA ASP A 1209 -4.04 10.58 42.97
C ASP A 1209 -4.65 10.31 41.60
N ASP A 1210 -3.83 10.00 40.59
CA ASP A 1210 -4.27 9.63 39.25
C ASP A 1210 -5.13 8.36 39.27
N PHE A 1211 -4.70 7.36 40.04
CA PHE A 1211 -5.43 6.11 40.17
C PHE A 1211 -6.78 6.32 40.84
N ILE A 1212 -6.82 7.04 41.95
CA ILE A 1212 -8.06 7.37 42.66
C ILE A 1212 -9.00 8.14 41.72
N LEU A 1213 -8.50 9.17 41.02
CA LEU A 1213 -9.30 9.93 40.07
C LEU A 1213 -9.88 9.05 38.97
N GLN A 1214 -9.07 8.17 38.37
CA GLN A 1214 -9.53 7.26 37.33
C GLN A 1214 -10.53 6.22 37.85
N VAL A 1215 -10.33 5.70 39.07
CA VAL A 1215 -11.27 4.76 39.70
C VAL A 1215 -12.57 5.46 40.09
N LEU A 1216 -12.53 6.70 40.59
CA LEU A 1216 -13.72 7.50 40.87
C LEU A 1216 -14.51 7.81 39.58
N GLN A 1217 -13.82 8.10 38.48
CA GLN A 1217 -14.45 8.39 37.19
C GLN A 1217 -15.05 7.14 36.52
N LYS A 1218 -14.37 5.99 36.59
CA LYS A 1218 -14.74 4.76 35.84
C LYS A 1218 -15.37 3.67 36.70
N GLY A 1219 -15.30 3.78 38.02
CA GLY A 1219 -15.75 2.76 38.98
C GLY A 1219 -14.84 1.53 39.10
N HIS A 1220 -13.70 1.50 38.39
CA HIS A 1220 -12.81 0.35 38.32
C HIS A 1220 -11.38 0.74 37.95
N CYS A 1221 -10.42 -0.18 38.12
CA CYS A 1221 -9.04 0.02 37.66
C CYS A 1221 -9.00 0.40 36.16
N PRO A 1222 -8.22 1.41 35.74
CA PRO A 1222 -8.19 1.85 34.34
C PRO A 1222 -7.58 0.79 33.40
N PHE A 1223 -6.69 -0.08 33.89
CA PHE A 1223 -6.04 -1.12 33.09
C PHE A 1223 -6.85 -2.43 33.04
N CYS A 1224 -7.08 -3.08 34.20
CA CYS A 1224 -7.72 -4.40 34.25
C CYS A 1224 -9.23 -4.37 34.51
N ARG A 1225 -9.84 -3.19 34.57
CA ARG A 1225 -11.29 -3.00 34.73
C ARG A 1225 -11.92 -3.74 35.91
N THR A 1226 -11.11 -4.18 36.87
CA THR A 1226 -11.61 -4.81 38.09
C THR A 1226 -12.04 -3.72 39.05
N PRO A 1227 -13.26 -3.78 39.63
CA PRO A 1227 -13.71 -2.82 40.63
C PRO A 1227 -12.69 -2.74 41.76
N ALA A 1228 -12.37 -1.53 42.20
CA ALA A 1228 -11.58 -1.41 43.42
C ALA A 1228 -12.45 -1.88 44.60
N PRO A 1229 -11.91 -2.63 45.57
CA PRO A 1229 -12.61 -2.82 46.85
C PRO A 1229 -12.97 -1.43 47.41
N HIS A 1230 -14.22 -1.26 47.86
CA HIS A 1230 -14.83 0.01 48.23
C HIS A 1230 -13.84 1.01 48.87
N ILE A 1231 -13.61 2.14 48.20
CA ILE A 1231 -12.83 3.29 48.69
C ILE A 1231 -13.71 4.09 49.69
N THR A 1232 -14.27 3.43 50.69
CA THR A 1232 -15.05 4.07 51.77
C THR A 1232 -14.46 3.86 53.16
N ASP A 1233 -13.34 3.15 53.29
CA ASP A 1233 -12.57 3.20 54.53
C ASP A 1233 -11.56 4.34 54.40
N THR A 1234 -12.04 5.56 54.65
CA THR A 1234 -11.18 6.62 55.20
C THR A 1234 -10.47 6.06 56.43
N PRO A 1235 -9.16 6.27 56.60
CA PRO A 1235 -8.53 6.04 57.90
C PRO A 1235 -9.10 7.08 58.89
N GLU A 1236 -9.79 6.61 59.93
CA GLU A 1236 -9.71 7.26 61.25
C GLU A 1236 -8.38 6.87 61.92
#